data_AF-Q6WUY0-F1
#
_entry.id   AF-Q6WUY0-F1
#
_cell.length_a   1.000
_cell.length_b   1.000
_cell.length_c   1.000
_cell.angle_alpha   90.00
_cell.angle_beta   90.00
_cell.angle_gamma   90.00
#
_symmetry.space_group_name_H-M   'P 1'
#
loop_
_entity.id
_entity.type
_entity.pdbx_description
1 polymer ?
#
loop_
_entity_poly.entity_id
_entity_poly.type
_entity_poly.pdbx_seq_one_letter_code
_entity_poly.pdbx_strand_id
1 'polypeptide(L)'
;MNQIPMQYFNLAKENYFKYGLSVIQLIQIGKFYELWHEPDSPSGQQAYSQAELLVEPSMRSRPLEVTPPIEQIASLLDMRIISPGKRSLLQMGFPTYSLTTHLSTLLDKGWTVVVIDELVTGKSGPKQRAVSQVYSPSCNLEDCTELPYVLSIYFSQDDLLCITLFSAMNGHSILFPVSWTDRDKVGRLLINYCIKEIVIWVDSGVDSEILINKIYNLLIGWSLFPPEPNAKIEVMGEALTNLPCYLSYRYENNNKEWLLLHIYIGINAEWFNKNYQEYTLSKIFQSTWTENVNQVNLISLLGVLQFIKDRNPNLIKNLQLPECYNSVISPLNLILCNRAEYQLDLVPKREKLGGLLNLVNFCSTAMGKRLIKFRLLNPITDYYELNLRYEEIATFKQLIDKKTFDNSDLKHIKDLSSLHRQWAICASSDTTLPPKKLSQIYHSYLFASQLISKLISNKGINIQLPPSVGPQLKSLIKEIGRVFQVDSLTGDFKDVLQPTGNLTNLLAQQQILRAQLTEWAEQTSNIVFQDTISIKAECFNKEGYAFSILSKKLTKLEHYLTNASISDNSNIVLGKRGNHLIITSPTTYKVSIKLNLLEEQINTYVKQTYNRELKRLYFNYSELFSPLENMISRLDVALSGAIAAVKFNYTKPCLVLTKSQQTKGLIEAINLRHPLVEQLNTQEECVAHNISLGDRGMLLFSVNGAGKSTLLRAIGVNVILAQAGMYVAADSFRLRPYHYLITRILGGDDLHKGQGTFEVEMRDLSTILKLANYNSLILGDEICHGTEVSSGTAILAATIERLTAAQTSFILSTHLHQVFSLVDSLVRCYHLSVIQQEDLGLIYERKLKPGPGPSQYGIEIMGHIINNKKFYNSALKYRKLINWEPPSRSESSSLTVFRPSKYNAQVFIDSCEICGAPAEAIHHIQPKKLRNRKLNRRSNLVPVCSSCHLDIHKNKISILGWKRTPGHKKLYWVYINESSDSGTE
;
A
#
# COMPACT_ATOMS: atom_id res chain seq x y z
N MET A 1 47.50 12.30 -18.73
CA MET A 1 46.50 12.04 -17.67
C MET A 1 45.60 10.90 -18.14
N ASN A 2 45.24 9.93 -17.29
CA ASN A 2 44.28 8.90 -17.68
C ASN A 2 42.97 9.60 -18.08
N GLN A 3 42.53 9.45 -19.33
CA GLN A 3 41.36 10.16 -19.88
C GLN A 3 40.04 9.73 -19.21
N ILE A 4 40.01 8.57 -18.55
CA ILE A 4 38.79 7.94 -18.04
C ILE A 4 38.22 8.67 -16.80
N PRO A 5 38.98 9.01 -15.74
CA PRO A 5 38.45 9.78 -14.60
C PRO A 5 37.88 11.12 -14.99
N MET A 6 38.57 11.84 -15.87
CA MET A 6 38.09 13.14 -16.34
C MET A 6 36.80 13.01 -17.15
N GLN A 7 36.68 11.96 -17.97
CA GLN A 7 35.45 11.65 -18.69
C GLN A 7 34.30 11.30 -17.73
N TYR A 8 34.56 10.52 -16.68
CA TYR A 8 33.58 10.16 -15.65
C TYR A 8 33.04 11.41 -14.94
N PHE A 9 33.91 12.28 -14.42
CA PHE A 9 33.47 13.46 -13.67
C PHE A 9 32.80 14.54 -14.56
N ASN A 10 33.17 14.62 -15.84
CA ASN A 10 32.48 15.50 -16.79
C ASN A 10 31.06 15.01 -17.08
N LEU A 11 30.90 13.71 -17.42
CA LEU A 11 29.58 13.09 -17.59
C LEU A 11 28.76 13.19 -16.29
N ALA A 12 29.42 13.14 -15.13
CA ALA A 12 28.74 13.28 -13.87
C ALA A 12 28.06 14.63 -13.69
N LYS A 13 28.76 15.72 -13.99
CA LYS A 13 28.16 17.06 -13.94
C LYS A 13 26.94 17.18 -14.85
N GLU A 14 27.03 16.66 -16.08
CA GLU A 14 25.92 16.66 -17.04
C GLU A 14 24.72 15.81 -16.55
N ASN A 15 25.00 14.60 -16.08
CA ASN A 15 23.98 13.67 -15.59
C ASN A 15 23.27 14.20 -14.34
N TYR A 16 23.98 14.88 -13.44
CA TYR A 16 23.37 15.50 -12.26
C TYR A 16 22.45 16.66 -12.64
N PHE A 17 22.88 17.50 -13.59
CA PHE A 17 22.03 18.57 -14.11
C PHE A 17 20.74 18.03 -14.74
N LYS A 18 20.83 16.90 -15.44
CA LYS A 18 19.70 16.32 -16.17
C LYS A 18 18.75 15.46 -15.33
N TYR A 19 19.29 14.61 -14.44
CA TYR A 19 18.52 13.56 -13.76
C TYR A 19 18.35 13.79 -12.26
N GLY A 20 19.08 14.74 -11.68
CA GLY A 20 18.99 15.09 -10.27
C GLY A 20 20.20 14.61 -9.51
N LEU A 21 20.19 14.89 -8.22
CA LEU A 21 21.35 14.64 -7.39
C LEU A 21 21.27 13.27 -6.70
N SER A 22 20.07 12.67 -6.62
CA SER A 22 19.86 11.25 -6.26
C SER A 22 20.23 10.29 -7.41
N VAL A 23 21.38 10.50 -8.03
CA VAL A 23 21.86 9.74 -9.20
C VAL A 23 23.18 9.05 -8.87
N ILE A 24 23.30 7.80 -9.29
CA ILE A 24 24.54 7.04 -9.29
C ILE A 24 24.97 6.78 -10.73
N GLN A 25 26.27 6.75 -10.97
CA GLN A 25 26.82 6.53 -12.30
C GLN A 25 27.72 5.31 -12.31
N LEU A 26 27.41 4.40 -13.23
CA LEU A 26 28.10 3.15 -13.44
C LEU A 26 28.83 3.23 -14.77
N ILE A 27 30.16 3.41 -14.72
CA ILE A 27 30.98 3.48 -15.93
C ILE A 27 31.57 2.11 -16.26
N GLN A 28 31.37 1.66 -17.50
CA GLN A 28 31.92 0.40 -17.97
C GLN A 28 33.42 0.50 -18.21
N ILE A 29 34.17 -0.40 -17.57
CA ILE A 29 35.59 -0.61 -17.79
C ILE A 29 35.81 -2.11 -18.01
N GLY A 30 35.94 -2.50 -19.27
CA GLY A 30 36.00 -3.91 -19.67
C GLY A 30 34.73 -4.68 -19.29
N LYS A 31 34.86 -5.65 -18.37
CA LYS A 31 33.75 -6.51 -17.90
C LYS A 31 33.16 -6.07 -16.56
N PHE A 32 33.51 -4.88 -16.07
CA PHE A 32 33.04 -4.33 -14.80
C PHE A 32 32.34 -2.99 -15.02
N TYR A 33 31.33 -2.74 -14.18
CA TYR A 33 30.83 -1.40 -13.91
C TYR A 33 31.53 -0.87 -12.67
N GLU A 34 32.03 0.36 -12.74
CA GLU A 34 32.73 1.03 -11.66
C GLU A 34 32.05 2.35 -11.27
N LEU A 35 32.23 2.75 -10.01
CA LEU A 35 31.77 4.02 -9.45
C LEU A 35 32.93 4.66 -8.69
N TRP A 36 33.20 5.94 -8.97
CA TRP A 36 34.35 6.68 -8.45
C TRP A 36 33.94 7.93 -7.65
N HIS A 37 34.75 8.29 -6.66
CA HIS A 37 34.55 9.48 -5.81
C HIS A 37 35.90 10.12 -5.40
N GLU A 38 35.95 11.45 -5.32
CA GLU A 38 37.11 12.23 -4.85
C GLU A 38 36.91 12.66 -3.38
N PRO A 39 37.76 12.21 -2.42
CA PRO A 39 37.55 12.43 -0.97
C PRO A 39 37.54 13.88 -0.52
N ASP A 40 38.31 14.75 -1.18
CA ASP A 40 38.50 16.15 -0.80
C ASP A 40 37.71 17.12 -1.70
N SER A 41 36.91 16.60 -2.65
CA SER A 41 36.01 17.47 -3.41
C SER A 41 34.87 17.88 -2.47
N PRO A 42 34.55 19.18 -2.31
CA PRO A 42 33.27 19.56 -1.75
C PRO A 42 32.25 18.91 -2.66
N SER A 43 31.64 17.83 -2.19
CA SER A 43 30.61 17.19 -2.97
C SER A 43 29.56 18.27 -3.16
N GLY A 44 29.30 18.71 -4.40
CA GLY A 44 28.02 19.39 -4.71
C GLY A 44 26.81 18.51 -4.32
N GLN A 45 27.08 17.31 -3.83
CA GLN A 45 26.22 16.26 -3.30
C GLN A 45 26.29 16.16 -1.76
N GLN A 46 26.02 17.25 -1.03
CA GLN A 46 25.87 17.17 0.43
C GLN A 46 24.45 16.72 0.76
N ALA A 47 24.27 15.63 1.50
CA ALA A 47 22.96 15.19 1.99
C ALA A 47 22.62 15.90 3.31
N TYR A 48 21.67 16.82 3.28
CA TYR A 48 21.15 17.49 4.48
C TYR A 48 19.96 16.72 5.07
N SER A 49 19.61 16.95 6.34
CA SER A 49 18.37 16.41 6.95
C SER A 49 17.35 17.53 7.20
N GLN A 50 16.07 17.19 7.36
CA GLN A 50 14.93 18.13 7.48
C GLN A 50 15.07 19.20 8.58
N ALA A 51 15.90 19.00 9.60
CA ALA A 51 16.03 19.95 10.70
C ALA A 51 16.67 21.31 10.31
N GLU A 52 17.30 21.44 9.13
CA GLU A 52 18.23 22.57 8.87
C GLU A 52 17.95 23.37 7.58
N LEU A 53 17.01 22.91 6.75
CA LEU A 53 16.53 23.60 5.53
C LEU A 53 15.29 24.47 5.77
N LEU A 54 14.56 24.20 6.86
CA LEU A 54 13.38 24.96 7.30
C LEU A 54 13.73 25.99 8.40
N VAL A 55 15.01 26.09 8.78
CA VAL A 55 15.49 26.99 9.84
C VAL A 55 16.22 28.17 9.19
N GLU A 56 15.87 29.39 9.64
CA GLU A 56 16.52 30.62 9.18
C GLU A 56 18.06 30.52 9.27
N PRO A 57 18.81 31.05 8.29
CA PRO A 57 20.28 30.99 8.25
C PRO A 57 20.98 31.49 9.53
N SER A 58 20.30 32.35 10.30
CA SER A 58 20.75 32.99 11.54
C SER A 58 20.89 32.04 12.75
N MET A 59 20.37 30.81 12.67
CA MET A 59 20.23 29.90 13.82
C MET A 59 21.19 28.68 13.80
N ARG A 60 22.19 28.65 12.90
CA ARG A 60 23.10 27.50 12.72
C ARG A 60 24.32 27.53 13.65
N SER A 61 24.54 26.49 14.46
CA SER A 61 25.65 26.44 15.43
C SER A 61 26.65 25.28 15.28
N ARG A 62 26.54 24.38 14.29
CA ARG A 62 27.52 23.29 14.03
C ARG A 62 27.69 22.94 12.54
N PRO A 63 28.89 22.49 12.10
CA PRO A 63 29.12 21.95 10.76
C PRO A 63 28.64 20.48 10.64
N LEU A 64 28.11 20.10 9.47
CA LEU A 64 27.49 18.80 9.20
C LEU A 64 28.50 17.69 8.85
N GLU A 65 28.26 16.46 9.35
CA GLU A 65 28.92 15.23 8.86
C GLU A 65 28.13 14.67 7.64
N VAL A 66 28.79 14.56 6.49
CA VAL A 66 28.17 14.17 5.20
C VAL A 66 28.73 12.83 4.73
N THR A 67 27.88 11.84 4.48
CA THR A 67 28.29 10.52 3.93
C THR A 67 28.19 10.50 2.40
N PRO A 68 29.29 10.29 1.65
CA PRO A 68 29.28 10.35 0.19
C PRO A 68 28.49 9.19 -0.45
N PRO A 69 27.91 9.37 -1.66
CA PRO A 69 27.11 8.34 -2.34
C PRO A 69 27.82 6.98 -2.50
N ILE A 70 29.14 6.98 -2.72
CA ILE A 70 29.93 5.75 -2.85
C ILE A 70 29.89 4.88 -1.58
N GLU A 71 29.94 5.50 -0.40
CA GLU A 71 29.88 4.81 0.90
C GLU A 71 28.48 4.28 1.19
N GLN A 72 27.45 5.05 0.83
CA GLN A 72 26.07 4.60 0.92
C GLN A 72 25.89 3.34 0.05
N ILE A 73 26.25 3.40 -1.23
CA ILE A 73 26.08 2.28 -2.17
C ILE A 73 26.92 1.06 -1.75
N ALA A 74 28.15 1.27 -1.31
CA ALA A 74 29.01 0.20 -0.82
C ALA A 74 28.38 -0.53 0.37
N SER A 75 27.82 0.20 1.33
CA SER A 75 27.07 -0.37 2.46
C SER A 75 25.79 -1.09 2.00
N LEU A 76 25.03 -0.48 1.08
CA LEU A 76 23.79 -1.04 0.54
C LEU A 76 23.99 -2.35 -0.24
N LEU A 77 25.10 -2.47 -0.97
CA LEU A 77 25.41 -3.63 -1.80
C LEU A 77 26.39 -4.62 -1.15
N ASP A 78 26.80 -4.36 0.10
CA ASP A 78 27.84 -5.10 0.83
C ASP A 78 29.15 -5.24 0.01
N MET A 79 29.63 -4.11 -0.51
CA MET A 79 30.82 -4.02 -1.36
C MET A 79 31.95 -3.24 -0.69
N ARG A 80 33.19 -3.57 -1.05
CA ARG A 80 34.39 -2.89 -0.54
C ARG A 80 34.77 -1.69 -1.42
N ILE A 81 35.17 -0.60 -0.78
CA ILE A 81 35.78 0.56 -1.43
C ILE A 81 37.30 0.37 -1.43
N ILE A 82 37.94 0.64 -2.57
CA ILE A 82 39.38 0.52 -2.78
C ILE A 82 39.93 1.88 -3.22
N SER A 83 41.19 2.19 -2.89
CA SER A 83 41.88 3.39 -3.39
C SER A 83 43.12 3.01 -4.22
N PRO A 84 43.06 3.08 -5.56
CA PRO A 84 44.19 2.73 -6.41
C PRO A 84 45.20 3.89 -6.57
N GLY A 85 46.27 3.88 -5.77
CA GLY A 85 47.51 4.65 -6.03
C GLY A 85 47.58 6.07 -5.44
N LYS A 86 48.57 6.87 -5.89
CA LYS A 86 49.02 8.14 -5.28
C LYS A 86 48.01 9.31 -5.29
N ARG A 87 46.91 9.21 -6.03
CA ARG A 87 45.76 10.14 -5.89
C ARG A 87 44.66 9.38 -5.18
N SER A 88 44.12 9.97 -4.12
CA SER A 88 43.16 9.43 -3.17
C SER A 88 41.77 9.11 -3.76
N LEU A 89 41.62 8.73 -5.03
CA LEU A 89 40.31 8.35 -5.59
C LEU A 89 39.78 7.10 -4.89
N LEU A 90 38.52 7.13 -4.47
CA LEU A 90 37.78 5.97 -3.99
C LEU A 90 37.07 5.31 -5.17
N GLN A 91 37.14 3.99 -5.23
CA GLN A 91 36.57 3.17 -6.29
C GLN A 91 35.81 1.99 -5.70
N MET A 92 34.65 1.68 -6.29
CA MET A 92 33.95 0.40 -6.12
C MET A 92 33.43 -0.10 -7.48
N GLY A 93 33.10 -1.39 -7.60
CA GLY A 93 32.53 -1.92 -8.84
C GLY A 93 32.14 -3.39 -8.77
N PHE A 94 31.39 -3.83 -9.79
CA PHE A 94 30.91 -5.21 -9.92
C PHE A 94 30.84 -5.64 -11.40
N PRO A 95 30.79 -6.96 -11.70
CA PRO A 95 30.73 -7.45 -13.08
C PRO A 95 29.49 -6.98 -13.83
N THR A 96 29.60 -6.66 -15.12
CA THR A 96 28.48 -6.09 -15.90
C THR A 96 27.23 -6.97 -15.93
N TYR A 97 27.39 -8.30 -15.90
CA TYR A 97 26.26 -9.25 -15.89
C TYR A 97 25.44 -9.22 -14.59
N SER A 98 25.97 -8.65 -13.50
CA SER A 98 25.29 -8.56 -12.20
C SER A 98 24.43 -7.30 -12.06
N LEU A 99 24.41 -6.41 -13.06
CA LEU A 99 23.68 -5.14 -13.02
C LEU A 99 22.21 -5.33 -12.62
N THR A 100 21.50 -6.24 -13.28
CA THR A 100 20.07 -6.50 -13.00
C THR A 100 19.83 -7.00 -11.58
N THR A 101 20.80 -7.70 -10.99
CA THR A 101 20.69 -8.19 -9.60
C THR A 101 20.75 -7.04 -8.60
N HIS A 102 21.63 -6.06 -8.84
CA HIS A 102 21.78 -4.90 -7.95
C HIS A 102 20.77 -3.78 -8.23
N LEU A 103 20.19 -3.74 -9.44
CA LEU A 103 19.29 -2.68 -9.88
C LEU A 103 18.09 -2.52 -8.93
N SER A 104 17.41 -3.62 -8.61
CA SER A 104 16.23 -3.60 -7.72
C SER A 104 16.53 -2.94 -6.38
N THR A 105 17.62 -3.34 -5.73
CA THR A 105 18.05 -2.80 -4.43
C THR A 105 18.33 -1.31 -4.49
N LEU A 106 18.95 -0.82 -5.57
CA LEU A 106 19.28 0.58 -5.74
C LEU A 106 18.02 1.42 -6.01
N LEU A 107 17.14 0.94 -6.89
CA LEU A 107 15.89 1.63 -7.24
C LEU A 107 14.91 1.67 -6.06
N ASP A 108 14.78 0.59 -5.29
CA ASP A 108 13.96 0.53 -4.06
C ASP A 108 14.43 1.53 -3.01
N LYS A 109 15.71 1.92 -3.08
CA LYS A 109 16.36 2.90 -2.22
C LYS A 109 16.40 4.30 -2.83
N GLY A 110 15.60 4.52 -3.87
CA GLY A 110 15.40 5.82 -4.50
C GLY A 110 16.59 6.32 -5.30
N TRP A 111 17.52 5.45 -5.72
CA TRP A 111 18.60 5.87 -6.61
C TRP A 111 18.14 5.86 -8.07
N THR A 112 18.49 6.91 -8.81
CA THR A 112 18.48 6.85 -10.28
C THR A 112 19.84 6.33 -10.76
N VAL A 113 19.86 5.24 -11.52
CA VAL A 113 21.08 4.57 -11.98
C VAL A 113 21.34 4.93 -13.43
N VAL A 114 22.45 5.62 -13.70
CA VAL A 114 22.91 5.96 -15.04
C VAL A 114 24.04 5.01 -15.45
N VAL A 115 23.81 4.26 -16.52
CA VAL A 115 24.78 3.29 -17.06
C VAL A 115 25.50 3.92 -18.24
N ILE A 116 26.83 3.87 -18.21
CA ILE A 116 27.72 4.44 -19.21
C ILE A 116 28.54 3.30 -19.82
N ASP A 117 28.20 2.89 -21.04
CA ASP A 117 28.87 1.77 -21.72
C ASP A 117 30.01 2.21 -22.65
N GLU A 118 30.92 1.28 -22.93
CA GLU A 118 31.97 1.47 -23.93
C GLU A 118 31.39 1.34 -25.36
N LEU A 119 31.57 2.37 -26.18
CA LEU A 119 31.19 2.35 -27.58
C LEU A 119 32.15 1.48 -28.39
N VAL A 120 31.61 0.65 -29.28
CA VAL A 120 32.40 -0.18 -30.20
C VAL A 120 32.94 0.70 -31.32
N THR A 121 34.11 1.31 -31.10
CA THR A 121 34.84 2.03 -32.15
C THR A 121 35.88 1.11 -32.76
N GLY A 122 35.78 0.79 -34.06
CA GLY A 122 36.75 -0.05 -34.79
C GLY A 122 38.15 0.57 -34.98
N LYS A 123 38.55 1.53 -34.13
CA LYS A 123 39.82 2.25 -34.20
C LYS A 123 40.66 1.99 -32.96
N SER A 124 41.97 1.86 -33.13
CA SER A 124 42.94 1.80 -32.03
C SER A 124 43.04 3.17 -31.36
N GLY A 125 42.32 3.37 -30.25
CA GLY A 125 42.30 4.60 -29.47
C GLY A 125 41.55 4.41 -28.15
N PRO A 126 41.49 5.45 -27.29
CA PRO A 126 40.69 5.42 -26.07
C PRO A 126 39.22 5.17 -26.44
N LYS A 127 38.65 4.10 -25.87
CA LYS A 127 37.24 3.74 -26.10
C LYS A 127 36.35 4.91 -25.68
N GLN A 128 35.53 5.38 -26.61
CA GLN A 128 34.50 6.37 -26.29
C GLN A 128 33.45 5.74 -25.38
N ARG A 129 32.84 6.55 -24.51
CA ARG A 129 31.80 6.11 -23.59
C ARG A 129 30.64 7.09 -23.63
N ALA A 130 29.43 6.56 -23.57
CA ALA A 130 28.21 7.35 -23.58
C ALA A 130 27.18 6.71 -22.65
N VAL A 131 26.25 7.52 -22.17
CA VAL A 131 25.09 7.04 -21.42
C VAL A 131 24.31 6.09 -22.34
N SER A 132 24.23 4.83 -21.94
CA SER A 132 23.50 3.81 -22.68
C SER A 132 22.08 3.65 -22.15
N GLN A 133 21.92 3.71 -20.82
CA GLN A 133 20.64 3.50 -20.13
C GLN A 133 20.53 4.33 -18.87
N VAL A 134 19.31 4.73 -18.53
CA VAL A 134 18.97 5.40 -17.27
C VAL A 134 17.79 4.66 -16.65
N TYR A 135 17.99 4.20 -15.42
CA TYR A 135 16.97 3.53 -14.62
C TYR A 135 16.55 4.46 -13.49
N SER A 136 15.26 4.72 -13.38
CA SER A 136 14.68 5.42 -12.23
C SER A 136 13.65 4.54 -11.54
N PRO A 137 13.29 4.82 -10.28
CA PRO A 137 12.35 4.00 -9.52
C PRO A 137 11.01 3.74 -10.24
N SER A 138 10.53 4.70 -11.05
CA SER A 138 9.28 4.54 -11.82
C SER A 138 9.47 4.10 -13.28
N CYS A 139 10.71 4.02 -13.77
CA CYS A 139 11.02 3.72 -15.17
C CYS A 139 11.67 2.34 -15.37
N ASN A 140 11.51 1.43 -14.41
CA ASN A 140 11.96 0.04 -14.53
C ASN A 140 10.85 -0.84 -15.12
N LEU A 141 11.19 -1.68 -16.11
CA LEU A 141 10.27 -2.62 -16.77
C LEU A 141 10.39 -4.05 -16.21
N GLU A 142 11.19 -4.26 -15.17
CA GLU A 142 11.27 -5.57 -14.51
C GLU A 142 9.99 -5.92 -13.76
N ASP A 143 9.82 -7.21 -13.42
CA ASP A 143 8.57 -7.74 -12.89
C ASP A 143 8.35 -7.23 -11.44
N CYS A 144 7.27 -6.47 -11.23
CA CYS A 144 6.90 -5.91 -9.92
C CYS A 144 5.49 -6.39 -9.51
N THR A 145 5.26 -6.53 -8.21
CA THR A 145 3.93 -6.91 -7.67
C THR A 145 2.91 -5.79 -7.82
N GLU A 146 3.35 -4.54 -7.62
CA GLU A 146 2.57 -3.33 -7.87
C GLU A 146 3.19 -2.52 -9.00
N LEU A 147 2.37 -1.74 -9.71
CA LEU A 147 2.85 -0.85 -10.76
C LEU A 147 3.37 0.44 -10.13
N PRO A 148 4.64 0.83 -10.37
CA PRO A 148 5.14 2.12 -9.94
C PRO A 148 4.59 3.22 -10.86
N TYR A 149 4.23 4.35 -10.25
CA TYR A 149 3.71 5.51 -10.95
C TYR A 149 4.58 6.75 -10.73
N VAL A 150 4.69 7.55 -11.78
CA VAL A 150 5.12 8.94 -11.72
C VAL A 150 3.88 9.82 -11.58
N LEU A 151 3.85 10.69 -10.57
CA LEU A 151 2.85 11.72 -10.39
C LEU A 151 3.39 13.05 -10.94
N SER A 152 2.84 13.56 -12.03
CA SER A 152 3.15 14.90 -12.52
C SER A 152 2.11 15.91 -12.09
N ILE A 153 2.59 17.04 -11.56
CA ILE A 153 1.77 18.16 -11.12
C ILE A 153 2.23 19.41 -11.86
N TYR A 154 1.30 20.15 -12.45
CA TYR A 154 1.57 21.47 -13.00
C TYR A 154 0.83 22.53 -12.18
N PHE A 155 1.58 23.53 -11.68
CA PHE A 155 1.04 24.69 -10.98
C PHE A 155 0.90 25.86 -11.95
N SER A 156 -0.34 26.22 -12.25
CA SER A 156 -0.65 27.44 -13.01
C SER A 156 -0.66 28.67 -12.09
N GLN A 157 -0.50 29.86 -12.69
CA GLN A 157 -0.62 31.15 -12.00
C GLN A 157 -2.05 31.40 -11.45
N ASP A 158 -3.08 30.75 -12.04
CA ASP A 158 -4.51 30.93 -11.70
C ASP A 158 -5.09 29.94 -10.67
N ASP A 159 -4.27 29.38 -9.76
CA ASP A 159 -4.70 28.33 -8.81
C ASP A 159 -5.34 27.07 -9.50
N LEU A 160 -4.94 26.78 -10.74
CA LEU A 160 -5.26 25.52 -11.42
C LEU A 160 -4.21 24.45 -11.10
N LEU A 161 -4.68 23.26 -10.73
CA LEU A 161 -3.85 22.13 -10.31
C LEU A 161 -4.06 20.95 -11.26
N CYS A 162 -3.19 20.81 -12.26
CA CYS A 162 -3.29 19.70 -13.22
C CYS A 162 -2.43 18.53 -12.77
N ILE A 163 -3.03 17.33 -12.78
CA ILE A 163 -2.42 16.13 -12.22
C ILE A 163 -2.49 15.01 -13.25
N THR A 164 -1.33 14.41 -13.54
CA THR A 164 -1.21 13.24 -14.41
C THR A 164 -0.46 12.13 -13.68
N LEU A 165 -1.03 10.92 -13.66
CA LEU A 165 -0.32 9.71 -13.26
C LEU A 165 0.14 8.96 -14.51
N PHE A 166 1.36 8.42 -14.49
CA PHE A 166 1.89 7.59 -15.58
C PHE A 166 2.65 6.39 -15.03
N SER A 167 2.46 5.21 -15.64
CA SER A 167 3.30 4.04 -15.35
C SER A 167 4.01 3.56 -16.61
N ALA A 168 5.35 3.50 -16.56
CA ALA A 168 6.17 3.00 -17.66
C ALA A 168 5.92 1.51 -17.93
N MET A 169 5.53 0.76 -16.90
CA MET A 169 5.35 -0.70 -16.93
C MET A 169 4.19 -1.17 -17.78
N ASN A 170 3.11 -0.39 -17.89
CA ASN A 170 1.97 -0.70 -18.76
C ASN A 170 1.73 0.39 -19.83
N GLY A 171 2.44 1.52 -19.76
CA GLY A 171 2.26 2.64 -20.68
C GLY A 171 0.92 3.35 -20.53
N HIS A 172 0.28 3.22 -19.37
CA HIS A 172 -1.00 3.84 -19.06
C HIS A 172 -0.79 5.21 -18.40
N SER A 173 -1.61 6.17 -18.78
CA SER A 173 -1.65 7.51 -18.18
C SER A 173 -3.06 7.86 -17.76
N ILE A 174 -3.19 8.54 -16.62
CA ILE A 174 -4.47 8.97 -16.06
C ILE A 174 -4.39 10.47 -15.79
N LEU A 175 -5.37 11.21 -16.30
CA LEU A 175 -5.46 12.66 -16.18
C LEU A 175 -6.59 13.04 -15.23
N PHE A 176 -6.29 13.93 -14.29
CA PHE A 176 -7.27 14.53 -13.39
C PHE A 176 -7.36 16.05 -13.65
N PRO A 177 -8.36 16.54 -14.41
CA PRO A 177 -8.71 17.97 -14.50
C PRO A 177 -9.26 18.48 -13.17
N VAL A 178 -8.46 19.17 -12.36
CA VAL A 178 -8.92 19.60 -11.02
C VAL A 178 -8.50 21.04 -10.72
N SER A 179 -9.38 21.80 -10.05
CA SER A 179 -9.05 23.11 -9.50
C SER A 179 -8.40 22.96 -8.12
N TRP A 180 -7.64 23.96 -7.67
CA TRP A 180 -7.06 23.94 -6.33
C TRP A 180 -8.08 23.74 -5.19
N THR A 181 -9.30 24.23 -5.37
CA THR A 181 -10.41 24.05 -4.41
C THR A 181 -10.82 22.59 -4.23
N ASP A 182 -10.61 21.75 -5.25
CA ASP A 182 -11.00 20.35 -5.30
C ASP A 182 -9.83 19.38 -5.08
N ARG A 183 -8.64 19.88 -4.73
CA ARG A 183 -7.40 19.09 -4.54
C ARG A 183 -7.56 17.89 -3.62
N ASP A 184 -8.41 18.00 -2.59
CA ASP A 184 -8.62 16.92 -1.61
C ASP A 184 -9.38 15.72 -2.23
N LYS A 185 -10.12 15.93 -3.33
CA LYS A 185 -10.76 14.84 -4.08
C LYS A 185 -9.72 13.95 -4.74
N VAL A 186 -8.63 14.51 -5.26
CA VAL A 186 -7.57 13.74 -5.94
C VAL A 186 -6.68 13.05 -4.93
N GLY A 187 -6.31 13.75 -3.85
CA GLY A 187 -5.50 13.17 -2.77
C GLY A 187 -6.03 11.81 -2.30
N ARG A 188 -7.36 11.65 -2.23
CA ARG A 188 -8.02 10.37 -1.90
C ARG A 188 -7.79 9.27 -2.92
N LEU A 189 -7.78 9.60 -4.22
CA LEU A 189 -7.53 8.63 -5.29
C LEU A 189 -6.05 8.24 -5.39
N LEU A 190 -5.13 9.15 -5.04
CA LEU A 190 -3.69 8.88 -5.12
C LEU A 190 -3.24 7.72 -4.22
N ILE A 191 -3.98 7.45 -3.14
CA ILE A 191 -3.73 6.32 -2.21
C ILE A 191 -3.81 4.96 -2.92
N ASN A 192 -4.50 4.88 -4.06
CA ASN A 192 -4.61 3.67 -4.87
C ASN A 192 -3.31 3.29 -5.58
N TYR A 193 -2.44 4.26 -5.82
CA TYR A 193 -1.32 4.13 -6.73
C TYR A 193 0.00 4.09 -5.96
N CYS A 194 0.88 3.17 -6.34
CA CYS A 194 2.23 3.12 -5.80
C CYS A 194 3.07 4.21 -6.47
N ILE A 195 2.97 5.44 -5.96
CA ILE A 195 3.73 6.58 -6.48
C ILE A 195 5.17 6.43 -5.99
N LYS A 196 6.13 6.42 -6.92
CA LYS A 196 7.58 6.30 -6.64
C LYS A 196 8.37 7.56 -7.02
N GLU A 197 7.84 8.37 -7.93
CA GLU A 197 8.41 9.68 -8.28
C GLU A 197 7.30 10.72 -8.44
N ILE A 198 7.53 11.94 -7.94
CA ILE A 198 6.68 13.11 -8.15
C ILE A 198 7.46 14.11 -8.99
N VAL A 199 6.81 14.70 -9.99
CA VAL A 199 7.39 15.68 -10.90
C VAL A 199 6.52 16.92 -10.90
N ILE A 200 7.05 18.02 -10.41
CA ILE A 200 6.34 19.29 -10.30
C ILE A 200 6.91 20.28 -11.31
N TRP A 201 6.04 20.84 -12.13
CA TRP A 201 6.37 21.87 -13.11
C TRP A 201 5.81 23.21 -12.63
N VAL A 202 6.69 24.22 -12.56
CA VAL A 202 6.41 25.55 -12.02
C VAL A 202 6.75 26.61 -13.06
N ASP A 203 5.86 27.58 -13.25
CA ASP A 203 6.15 28.74 -14.09
C ASP A 203 7.06 29.75 -13.38
N SER A 204 7.94 30.39 -14.14
CA SER A 204 9.02 31.29 -13.70
C SER A 204 8.57 32.56 -12.96
N GLY A 205 7.27 32.88 -12.95
CA GLY A 205 6.70 34.07 -12.31
C GLY A 205 6.24 33.90 -10.86
N VAL A 206 6.35 32.71 -10.26
CA VAL A 206 5.82 32.43 -8.91
C VAL A 206 6.92 32.58 -7.83
N ASP A 207 6.61 33.29 -6.74
CA ASP A 207 7.52 33.45 -5.60
C ASP A 207 7.93 32.09 -5.00
N SER A 208 9.24 31.81 -5.04
CA SER A 208 9.82 30.49 -4.82
C SER A 208 9.69 29.96 -3.38
N GLU A 209 9.77 30.82 -2.35
CA GLU A 209 9.67 30.37 -0.95
C GLU A 209 8.21 30.04 -0.56
N ILE A 210 7.26 30.87 -1.00
CA ILE A 210 5.83 30.64 -0.78
C ILE A 210 5.39 29.35 -1.50
N LEU A 211 5.94 29.10 -2.69
CA LEU A 211 5.57 27.94 -3.49
C LEU A 211 6.07 26.61 -2.91
N ILE A 212 7.32 26.54 -2.43
CA ILE A 212 7.84 25.31 -1.80
C ILE A 212 6.99 24.94 -0.58
N ASN A 213 6.63 25.91 0.25
CA ASN A 213 5.75 25.69 1.40
C ASN A 213 4.35 25.23 0.96
N LYS A 214 3.79 25.82 -0.11
CA LYS A 214 2.50 25.36 -0.68
C LYS A 214 2.57 23.91 -1.18
N ILE A 215 3.61 23.55 -1.93
CA ILE A 215 3.86 22.18 -2.43
C ILE A 215 3.98 21.21 -1.26
N TYR A 216 4.80 21.53 -0.28
CA TYR A 216 5.05 20.66 0.86
C TYR A 216 3.77 20.42 1.67
N ASN A 217 3.02 21.48 1.97
CA ASN A 217 1.73 21.37 2.66
C ASN A 217 0.69 20.56 1.86
N LEU A 218 0.68 20.68 0.54
CA LEU A 218 -0.19 19.88 -0.34
C LEU A 218 0.16 18.39 -0.25
N LEU A 219 1.44 18.05 -0.38
CA LEU A 219 1.91 16.66 -0.36
C LEU A 219 1.73 16.01 1.02
N ILE A 220 1.84 16.77 2.11
CA ILE A 220 1.45 16.32 3.46
C ILE A 220 -0.06 16.06 3.52
N GLY A 221 -0.87 16.99 3.01
CA GLY A 221 -2.34 16.84 2.97
C GLY A 221 -2.77 15.58 2.22
N TRP A 222 -2.05 15.21 1.17
CA TRP A 222 -2.26 13.97 0.41
C TRP A 222 -1.64 12.73 1.03
N SER A 223 -1.01 12.84 2.21
CA SER A 223 -0.33 11.73 2.90
C SER A 223 0.81 11.10 2.09
N LEU A 224 1.35 11.84 1.11
CA LEU A 224 2.55 11.42 0.39
C LEU A 224 3.75 11.70 1.29
N PHE A 225 3.80 12.88 1.92
CA PHE A 225 4.88 13.27 2.83
C PHE A 225 4.41 13.20 4.30
N PRO A 226 5.27 12.78 5.24
CA PRO A 226 4.93 12.81 6.66
C PRO A 226 4.91 14.26 7.20
N PRO A 227 4.07 14.54 8.21
CA PRO A 227 4.08 15.83 8.90
C PRO A 227 5.29 16.00 9.85
N GLU A 228 6.01 14.93 10.19
CA GLU A 228 7.14 14.96 11.13
C GLU A 228 8.48 15.34 10.46
N PRO A 229 9.34 16.13 11.14
CA PRO A 229 10.67 16.58 10.66
C PRO A 229 11.77 15.49 10.68
N ASN A 230 11.42 14.24 10.96
CA ASN A 230 12.36 13.11 11.04
C ASN A 230 12.50 12.35 9.72
N ALA A 231 11.81 12.77 8.65
CA ALA A 231 12.04 12.20 7.34
C ALA A 231 13.39 12.68 6.81
N LYS A 232 14.26 11.75 6.41
CA LYS A 232 15.54 12.08 5.81
C LYS A 232 15.29 12.62 4.40
N ILE A 233 15.07 13.94 4.28
CA ILE A 233 15.03 14.63 2.99
C ILE A 233 16.46 15.03 2.63
N GLU A 234 17.08 14.27 1.74
CA GLU A 234 18.39 14.65 1.21
C GLU A 234 18.19 15.64 0.07
N VAL A 235 18.43 16.92 0.35
CA VAL A 235 18.74 17.92 -0.68
C VAL A 235 20.19 17.75 -1.00
N MET A 236 20.56 17.78 -2.28
CA MET A 236 21.95 18.02 -2.63
C MET A 236 22.05 19.30 -3.48
N GLY A 237 23.16 20.02 -3.39
CA GLY A 237 23.43 21.24 -4.17
C GLY A 237 24.21 22.30 -3.38
N GLU A 238 25.01 23.11 -4.08
CA GLU A 238 25.43 24.42 -3.58
C GLU A 238 24.25 25.39 -3.73
N ALA A 239 24.03 26.25 -2.73
CA ALA A 239 23.21 27.44 -2.87
C ALA A 239 23.90 28.38 -3.87
N LEU A 240 23.77 28.08 -5.16
CA LEU A 240 24.07 29.05 -6.21
C LEU A 240 23.15 30.23 -5.96
N THR A 241 23.74 31.39 -5.80
CA THR A 241 23.07 32.66 -5.49
C THR A 241 22.19 33.20 -6.63
N ASN A 242 21.71 32.31 -7.51
CA ASN A 242 20.63 32.45 -8.48
C ASN A 242 19.96 31.06 -8.58
N LEU A 243 18.67 30.95 -8.31
CA LEU A 243 17.95 29.67 -8.11
C LEU A 243 18.31 28.59 -9.14
N PRO A 244 18.51 27.31 -8.73
CA PRO A 244 18.66 26.22 -9.68
C PRO A 244 17.33 25.98 -10.41
N CYS A 245 17.37 25.81 -11.74
CA CYS A 245 16.18 25.50 -12.56
C CYS A 245 15.53 24.14 -12.22
N TYR A 246 16.12 23.37 -11.31
CA TYR A 246 15.75 21.99 -11.01
C TYR A 246 16.17 21.59 -9.58
N LEU A 247 15.23 21.04 -8.81
CA LEU A 247 15.44 20.54 -7.45
C LEU A 247 15.00 19.09 -7.36
N SER A 248 15.78 18.25 -6.68
CA SER A 248 15.44 16.85 -6.46
C SER A 248 15.59 16.49 -4.99
N TYR A 249 14.55 15.91 -4.42
CA TYR A 249 14.47 15.50 -3.03
C TYR A 249 14.22 14.00 -2.98
N ARG A 250 14.88 13.35 -2.03
CA ARG A 250 14.67 11.94 -1.75
C ARG A 250 14.27 11.80 -0.29
N TYR A 251 13.17 11.09 -0.03
CA TYR A 251 12.74 10.81 1.34
C TYR A 251 12.19 9.39 1.50
N GLU A 252 12.35 8.87 2.71
CA GLU A 252 11.81 7.57 3.12
C GLU A 252 10.43 7.78 3.73
N ASN A 253 9.42 7.12 3.18
CA ASN A 253 8.05 7.22 3.67
C ASN A 253 7.82 6.33 4.91
N ASN A 254 6.60 6.40 5.44
CA ASN A 254 6.11 5.57 6.53
C ASN A 254 6.03 4.07 6.20
N ASN A 255 6.52 3.59 5.06
CA ASN A 255 6.67 2.18 4.69
C ASN A 255 8.12 1.73 4.39
N LYS A 256 9.11 2.61 4.56
CA LYS A 256 10.55 2.40 4.25
C LYS A 256 10.81 2.35 2.76
N GLU A 257 9.83 2.83 2.00
CA GLU A 257 9.95 3.03 0.58
C GLU A 257 10.41 4.45 0.33
N TRP A 258 11.31 4.60 -0.63
CA TRP A 258 11.80 5.90 -1.01
C TRP A 258 10.90 6.51 -2.08
N LEU A 259 10.50 7.77 -1.87
CA LEU A 259 9.83 8.58 -2.87
C LEU A 259 10.76 9.71 -3.29
N LEU A 260 10.85 9.94 -4.60
CA LEU A 260 11.59 11.04 -5.18
C LEU A 260 10.65 12.17 -5.55
N LEU A 261 11.02 13.41 -5.25
CA LEU A 261 10.33 14.60 -5.67
C LEU A 261 11.27 15.45 -6.53
N HIS A 262 10.84 15.73 -7.75
CA HIS A 262 11.56 16.52 -8.73
C HIS A 262 10.75 17.79 -9.00
N ILE A 263 11.36 18.97 -8.84
CA ILE A 263 10.73 20.27 -9.10
C ILE A 263 11.50 20.95 -10.23
N TYR A 264 10.81 21.27 -11.31
CA TYR A 264 11.33 21.95 -12.49
C TYR A 264 10.80 23.39 -12.51
N ILE A 265 11.71 24.35 -12.50
CA ILE A 265 11.39 25.78 -12.58
C ILE A 265 11.59 26.23 -14.03
N GLY A 266 10.52 26.74 -14.63
CA GLY A 266 10.47 27.05 -16.05
C GLY A 266 9.91 25.87 -16.85
N ILE A 267 8.96 26.18 -17.72
CA ILE A 267 8.33 25.23 -18.64
C ILE A 267 8.62 25.63 -20.08
N ASN A 268 8.63 24.65 -20.99
CA ASN A 268 8.80 24.95 -22.40
C ASN A 268 7.58 25.73 -22.90
N ALA A 269 7.80 26.98 -23.34
CA ALA A 269 6.75 27.87 -23.84
C ALA A 269 5.98 27.26 -25.03
N GLU A 270 6.60 26.39 -25.82
CA GLU A 270 5.92 25.68 -26.91
C GLU A 270 4.82 24.74 -26.42
N TRP A 271 4.87 24.28 -25.16
CA TRP A 271 3.84 23.40 -24.60
C TRP A 271 2.48 24.08 -24.50
N PHE A 272 2.40 25.41 -24.51
CA PHE A 272 1.14 26.16 -24.57
C PHE A 272 0.57 26.26 -25.99
N ASN A 273 1.38 25.97 -27.00
CA ASN A 273 0.93 26.03 -28.39
C ASN A 273 0.14 24.77 -28.76
N LYS A 274 -1.15 24.94 -29.08
CA LYS A 274 -2.05 23.84 -29.45
C LYS A 274 -1.52 22.99 -30.60
N ASN A 275 -0.95 23.61 -31.64
CA ASN A 275 -0.42 22.87 -32.80
C ASN A 275 0.79 22.02 -32.40
N TYR A 276 1.63 22.52 -31.49
CA TYR A 276 2.76 21.76 -30.95
C TYR A 276 2.29 20.56 -30.13
N GLN A 277 1.27 20.76 -29.28
CA GLN A 277 0.65 19.69 -28.49
C GLN A 277 0.09 18.60 -29.42
N GLU A 278 -0.73 18.96 -30.40
CA GLU A 278 -1.33 18.03 -31.35
C GLU A 278 -0.27 17.26 -32.15
N TYR A 279 0.75 17.95 -32.64
CA TYR A 279 1.86 17.32 -33.38
C TYR A 279 2.66 16.35 -32.51
N THR A 280 2.97 16.73 -31.28
CA THR A 280 3.78 15.92 -30.38
C THR A 280 3.01 14.70 -29.90
N LEU A 281 1.75 14.87 -29.49
CA LEU A 281 0.91 13.79 -28.96
C LEU A 281 0.50 12.81 -30.07
N SER A 282 0.24 13.28 -31.30
CA SER A 282 -0.06 12.40 -32.44
C SER A 282 1.11 11.50 -32.87
N LYS A 283 2.35 11.86 -32.51
CA LYS A 283 3.51 10.98 -32.71
C LYS A 283 3.68 9.93 -31.61
N ILE A 284 3.13 10.20 -30.43
CA ILE A 284 3.27 9.37 -29.24
C ILE A 284 2.13 8.36 -29.16
N PHE A 285 0.92 8.81 -29.44
CA PHE A 285 -0.30 8.02 -29.43
C PHE A 285 -0.71 7.61 -30.84
N GLN A 286 -1.27 6.42 -31.00
CA GLN A 286 -1.62 5.86 -32.30
C GLN A 286 -2.84 6.52 -32.98
N SER A 287 -3.59 7.37 -32.28
CA SER A 287 -4.84 7.99 -32.77
C SER A 287 -4.99 9.45 -32.33
N THR A 288 -5.72 10.24 -33.11
CA THR A 288 -6.05 11.64 -32.83
C THR A 288 -7.02 11.74 -31.65
N TRP A 289 -6.54 12.24 -30.52
CA TRP A 289 -7.22 12.19 -29.21
C TRP A 289 -7.53 13.58 -28.62
N THR A 290 -7.27 14.66 -29.36
CA THR A 290 -7.12 16.01 -28.76
C THR A 290 -8.39 16.84 -28.61
N GLU A 291 -9.55 16.42 -29.13
CA GLU A 291 -10.70 17.35 -29.24
C GLU A 291 -11.43 17.67 -27.92
N ASN A 292 -11.31 16.84 -26.87
CA ASN A 292 -12.10 16.99 -25.63
C ASN A 292 -11.26 17.18 -24.35
N VAL A 293 -9.96 17.43 -24.45
CA VAL A 293 -9.06 17.50 -23.29
C VAL A 293 -8.67 18.95 -23.02
N ASN A 294 -8.81 19.40 -21.77
CA ASN A 294 -8.41 20.74 -21.35
C ASN A 294 -6.91 20.98 -21.66
N GLN A 295 -6.58 22.12 -22.30
CA GLN A 295 -5.21 22.49 -22.67
C GLN A 295 -4.22 22.40 -21.49
N VAL A 296 -4.66 22.73 -20.28
CA VAL A 296 -3.78 22.71 -19.10
C VAL A 296 -3.46 21.28 -18.65
N ASN A 297 -4.37 20.32 -18.86
CA ASN A 297 -4.09 18.90 -18.60
C ASN A 297 -3.04 18.35 -19.57
N LEU A 298 -3.06 18.82 -20.82
CA LEU A 298 -2.06 18.43 -21.83
C LEU A 298 -0.66 18.89 -21.42
N ILE A 299 -0.53 20.01 -20.69
CA ILE A 299 0.77 20.48 -20.19
C ILE A 299 1.33 19.51 -19.14
N SER A 300 0.51 19.06 -18.17
CA SER A 300 0.94 18.05 -17.19
C SER A 300 1.32 16.72 -17.85
N LEU A 301 0.56 16.31 -18.89
CA LEU A 301 0.89 15.13 -19.69
C LEU A 301 2.21 15.29 -20.45
N LEU A 302 2.43 16.42 -21.12
CA LEU A 302 3.69 16.71 -21.80
C LEU A 302 4.86 16.75 -20.82
N GLY A 303 4.65 17.29 -19.63
CA GLY A 303 5.61 17.30 -18.53
C GLY A 303 6.04 15.88 -18.13
N VAL A 304 5.09 14.99 -17.84
CA VAL A 304 5.43 13.61 -17.49
C VAL A 304 6.08 12.86 -18.67
N LEU A 305 5.59 13.06 -19.89
CA LEU A 305 6.16 12.42 -21.08
C LEU A 305 7.60 12.89 -21.35
N GLN A 306 7.88 14.17 -21.16
CA GLN A 306 9.24 14.72 -21.26
C GLN A 306 10.15 14.09 -20.20
N PHE A 307 9.71 14.04 -18.94
CA PHE A 307 10.45 13.42 -17.84
C PHE A 307 10.80 11.94 -18.11
N ILE A 308 9.85 11.18 -18.67
CA ILE A 308 10.03 9.77 -19.03
C ILE A 308 10.97 9.63 -20.23
N LYS A 309 10.78 10.46 -21.27
CA LYS A 309 11.62 10.48 -22.48
C LYS A 309 13.08 10.76 -22.15
N ASP A 310 13.33 11.65 -21.20
CA ASP A 310 14.69 12.01 -20.79
C ASP A 310 15.45 10.84 -20.16
N ARG A 311 14.74 9.93 -19.47
CA ARG A 311 15.30 8.70 -18.88
C ARG A 311 15.46 7.62 -19.94
N ASN A 312 14.40 7.33 -20.68
CA ASN A 312 14.47 6.38 -21.78
C ASN A 312 13.46 6.76 -22.88
N PRO A 313 13.94 7.18 -24.07
CA PRO A 313 13.07 7.63 -25.15
C PRO A 313 12.20 6.50 -25.73
N ASN A 314 12.54 5.24 -25.49
CA ASN A 314 11.72 4.12 -25.92
C ASN A 314 10.46 3.94 -25.04
N LEU A 315 10.44 4.46 -23.81
CA LEU A 315 9.30 4.35 -22.89
C LEU A 315 8.08 5.18 -23.31
N ILE A 316 8.24 6.18 -24.17
CA ILE A 316 7.12 6.95 -24.73
C ILE A 316 6.59 6.39 -26.06
N LYS A 317 7.15 5.28 -26.54
CA LYS A 317 6.70 4.68 -27.80
C LYS A 317 5.45 3.84 -27.56
N ASN A 318 4.50 3.92 -28.50
CA ASN A 318 3.36 3.02 -28.57
C ASN A 318 2.55 3.00 -27.25
N LEU A 319 2.27 4.19 -26.72
CA LEU A 319 1.49 4.36 -25.50
C LEU A 319 0.00 4.20 -25.78
N GLN A 320 -0.72 3.71 -24.77
CA GLN A 320 -2.18 3.70 -24.79
C GLN A 320 -2.70 5.13 -24.64
N LEU A 321 -3.89 5.40 -25.18
CA LEU A 321 -4.55 6.67 -24.95
C LEU A 321 -4.73 6.90 -23.44
N PRO A 322 -4.45 8.10 -22.93
CA PRO A 322 -4.62 8.37 -21.52
C PRO A 322 -6.11 8.43 -21.15
N GLU A 323 -6.42 7.93 -19.97
CA GLU A 323 -7.76 7.96 -19.40
C GLU A 323 -7.99 9.34 -18.76
N CYS A 324 -9.06 10.04 -19.17
CA CYS A 324 -9.41 11.34 -18.61
C CYS A 324 -10.61 11.22 -17.68
N TYR A 325 -10.40 11.51 -16.39
CA TYR A 325 -11.48 11.55 -15.40
C TYR A 325 -12.15 12.93 -15.44
N ASN A 326 -13.19 13.08 -16.26
CA ASN A 326 -13.93 14.34 -16.41
C ASN A 326 -14.54 14.84 -15.08
N SER A 327 -14.74 13.94 -14.11
CA SER A 327 -14.94 14.26 -12.72
C SER A 327 -14.05 13.35 -11.85
N VAL A 328 -13.36 13.93 -10.88
CA VAL A 328 -12.59 13.19 -9.84
C VAL A 328 -13.51 12.23 -9.05
N ILE A 329 -14.82 12.46 -9.14
CA ILE A 329 -15.86 11.68 -8.50
C ILE A 329 -16.70 11.05 -9.61
N SER A 330 -16.53 9.75 -9.84
CA SER A 330 -17.56 9.01 -10.57
C SER A 330 -18.79 8.90 -9.67
N PRO A 331 -20.01 9.24 -10.15
CA PRO A 331 -21.22 8.96 -9.39
C PRO A 331 -21.41 7.45 -9.16
N LEU A 332 -20.67 6.61 -9.89
CA LEU A 332 -20.73 5.17 -9.79
C LEU A 332 -19.76 4.59 -8.74
N ASN A 333 -19.09 5.41 -7.93
CA ASN A 333 -18.14 4.95 -6.91
C ASN A 333 -18.56 5.35 -5.48
N LEU A 334 -18.21 4.49 -4.51
CA LEU A 334 -18.20 4.83 -3.09
C LEU A 334 -16.94 5.61 -2.76
N ILE A 335 -17.12 6.82 -2.25
CA ILE A 335 -16.01 7.65 -1.79
C ILE A 335 -15.72 7.36 -0.33
N LEU A 336 -14.49 6.91 -0.08
CA LEU A 336 -13.93 6.76 1.26
C LEU A 336 -13.45 8.15 1.75
N CYS A 337 -14.04 8.63 2.83
CA CYS A 337 -13.75 9.95 3.42
C CYS A 337 -13.03 9.82 4.76
N ASN A 338 -12.35 10.88 5.20
CA ASN A 338 -11.65 10.95 6.49
C ASN A 338 -10.70 9.76 6.71
N ARG A 339 -9.95 9.35 5.69
CA ARG A 339 -9.01 8.22 5.76
C ARG A 339 -9.66 6.90 6.20
N ALA A 340 -10.89 6.64 5.76
CA ALA A 340 -11.61 5.41 6.08
C ALA A 340 -10.82 4.14 5.73
N GLU A 341 -10.00 4.18 4.68
CA GLU A 341 -9.11 3.09 4.29
C GLU A 341 -8.10 2.70 5.38
N TYR A 342 -7.59 3.68 6.13
CA TYR A 342 -6.69 3.45 7.27
C TYR A 342 -7.46 3.13 8.55
N GLN A 343 -8.59 3.79 8.80
CA GLN A 343 -9.39 3.58 10.02
C GLN A 343 -10.09 2.21 10.03
N LEU A 344 -10.37 1.65 8.85
CA LEU A 344 -10.98 0.33 8.66
C LEU A 344 -9.95 -0.78 8.38
N ASP A 345 -8.65 -0.47 8.46
CA ASP A 345 -7.55 -1.41 8.25
C ASP A 345 -7.64 -2.17 6.90
N LEU A 346 -7.98 -1.46 5.81
CA LEU A 346 -8.15 -2.09 4.48
C LEU A 346 -6.83 -2.61 3.91
N VAL A 347 -5.74 -1.88 4.15
CA VAL A 347 -4.37 -2.19 3.70
C VAL A 347 -3.51 -2.47 4.95
N PRO A 348 -2.56 -3.42 4.90
CA PRO A 348 -1.70 -3.73 6.04
C PRO A 348 -0.96 -2.52 6.61
N LYS A 349 -0.98 -2.38 7.94
CA LYS A 349 -0.10 -1.48 8.72
C LYS A 349 1.18 -2.22 9.10
N ARG A 350 2.31 -1.49 9.18
CA ARG A 350 3.70 -2.00 9.29
C ARG A 350 3.98 -3.15 10.28
N GLU A 351 3.13 -3.41 11.29
CA GLU A 351 3.47 -4.36 12.39
C GLU A 351 2.30 -5.20 12.95
N LYS A 352 1.12 -5.21 12.32
CA LYS A 352 -0.02 -6.04 12.77
C LYS A 352 -0.60 -6.87 11.64
N LEU A 353 -1.24 -7.99 12.01
CA LEU A 353 -1.85 -8.96 11.11
C LEU A 353 -2.51 -8.28 9.90
N GLY A 354 -2.15 -8.78 8.72
CA GLY A 354 -2.40 -8.10 7.45
C GLY A 354 -3.82 -7.56 7.32
N GLY A 355 -3.95 -6.32 6.85
CA GLY A 355 -5.25 -5.66 6.67
C GLY A 355 -6.19 -6.45 5.76
N LEU A 356 -7.42 -5.96 5.57
CA LEU A 356 -8.49 -6.64 4.83
C LEU A 356 -8.01 -7.20 3.48
N LEU A 357 -7.18 -6.46 2.75
CA LEU A 357 -6.57 -6.90 1.50
C LEU A 357 -5.86 -8.24 1.63
N ASN A 358 -5.03 -8.44 2.66
CA ASN A 358 -4.30 -9.69 2.85
C ASN A 358 -5.23 -10.86 3.23
N LEU A 359 -6.36 -10.56 3.87
CA LEU A 359 -7.35 -11.57 4.25
C LEU A 359 -8.07 -12.15 3.03
N VAL A 360 -8.45 -11.30 2.07
CA VAL A 360 -9.29 -11.70 0.92
C VAL A 360 -8.51 -11.93 -0.38
N ASN A 361 -7.22 -11.60 -0.42
CA ASN A 361 -6.38 -11.73 -1.61
C ASN A 361 -5.69 -13.09 -1.71
N PHE A 362 -6.33 -13.98 -2.46
CA PHE A 362 -5.83 -15.28 -2.92
C PHE A 362 -5.49 -15.26 -4.43
N CYS A 363 -5.39 -14.07 -5.04
CA CYS A 363 -5.06 -13.92 -6.45
C CYS A 363 -3.67 -14.50 -6.75
N SER A 364 -3.56 -15.22 -7.86
CA SER A 364 -2.32 -15.89 -8.27
C SER A 364 -1.47 -15.01 -9.19
N THR A 365 -2.11 -14.15 -10.00
CA THR A 365 -1.44 -13.26 -10.96
C THR A 365 -1.19 -11.87 -10.37
N ALA A 366 -0.15 -11.19 -10.85
CA ALA A 366 0.10 -9.80 -10.44
C ALA A 366 -1.04 -8.87 -10.86
N MET A 367 -1.63 -9.10 -12.04
CA MET A 367 -2.79 -8.35 -12.55
C MET A 367 -4.01 -8.50 -11.63
N GLY A 368 -4.31 -9.73 -11.18
CA GLY A 368 -5.41 -10.01 -10.24
C GLY A 368 -5.17 -9.38 -8.85
N LYS A 369 -3.93 -9.43 -8.34
CA LYS A 369 -3.56 -8.75 -7.08
C LYS A 369 -3.75 -7.24 -7.15
N ARG A 370 -3.40 -6.62 -8.28
CA ARG A 370 -3.65 -5.19 -8.51
C ARG A 370 -5.15 -4.89 -8.59
N LEU A 371 -5.91 -5.72 -9.30
CA LEU A 371 -7.35 -5.51 -9.47
C LEU A 371 -8.13 -5.64 -8.14
N ILE A 372 -7.81 -6.62 -7.28
CA ILE A 372 -8.50 -6.75 -5.98
C ILE A 372 -8.18 -5.57 -5.05
N LYS A 373 -6.93 -5.10 -5.01
CA LYS A 373 -6.55 -3.88 -4.28
C LYS A 373 -7.33 -2.68 -4.81
N PHE A 374 -7.39 -2.51 -6.13
CA PHE A 374 -8.14 -1.44 -6.77
C PHE A 374 -9.63 -1.48 -6.41
N ARG A 375 -10.27 -2.66 -6.46
CA ARG A 375 -11.71 -2.82 -6.13
C ARG A 375 -12.02 -2.51 -4.66
N LEU A 376 -11.14 -2.87 -3.73
CA LEU A 376 -11.33 -2.57 -2.30
C LEU A 376 -11.20 -1.08 -1.98
N LEU A 377 -10.29 -0.38 -2.67
CA LEU A 377 -10.06 1.04 -2.46
C LEU A 377 -10.95 1.93 -3.33
N ASN A 378 -11.57 1.37 -4.39
CA ASN A 378 -12.56 2.03 -5.25
C ASN A 378 -13.82 1.17 -5.38
N PRO A 379 -14.59 1.00 -4.29
CA PRO A 379 -15.84 0.26 -4.37
C PRO A 379 -16.82 1.02 -5.26
N ILE A 380 -17.69 0.30 -5.96
CA ILE A 380 -18.63 0.85 -6.93
C ILE A 380 -20.07 0.85 -6.39
N THR A 381 -20.95 1.64 -7.01
CA THR A 381 -22.39 1.67 -6.75
C THR A 381 -23.20 1.07 -7.90
N ASP A 382 -22.56 0.75 -9.04
CA ASP A 382 -23.22 0.17 -10.20
C ASP A 382 -23.82 -1.22 -9.90
N TYR A 383 -25.14 -1.31 -10.00
CA TYR A 383 -25.89 -2.52 -9.66
C TYR A 383 -25.54 -3.71 -10.57
N TYR A 384 -25.38 -3.48 -11.87
CA TYR A 384 -25.20 -4.55 -12.85
C TYR A 384 -23.81 -5.15 -12.73
N GLU A 385 -22.79 -4.31 -12.63
CA GLU A 385 -21.40 -4.71 -12.46
C GLU A 385 -21.17 -5.42 -11.12
N LEU A 386 -21.79 -4.95 -10.01
CA LEU A 386 -21.70 -5.66 -8.73
C LEU A 386 -22.32 -7.05 -8.79
N ASN A 387 -23.52 -7.18 -9.38
CA ASN A 387 -24.15 -8.49 -9.52
C ASN A 387 -23.35 -9.41 -10.43
N LEU A 388 -22.79 -8.90 -11.53
CA LEU A 388 -21.90 -9.67 -12.39
C LEU A 388 -20.72 -10.25 -11.58
N ARG A 389 -20.06 -9.43 -10.76
CA ARG A 389 -18.97 -9.88 -9.88
C ARG A 389 -19.43 -10.95 -8.89
N TYR A 390 -20.60 -10.79 -8.27
CA TYR A 390 -21.13 -11.76 -7.32
C TYR A 390 -21.50 -13.10 -7.98
N GLU A 391 -22.03 -13.09 -9.21
CA GLU A 391 -22.32 -14.32 -9.96
C GLU A 391 -21.06 -15.03 -10.41
N GLU A 392 -20.00 -14.30 -10.76
CA GLU A 392 -18.70 -14.90 -11.07
C GLU A 392 -18.11 -15.60 -9.85
N ILE A 393 -18.17 -14.98 -8.67
CA ILE A 393 -17.78 -15.61 -7.40
C ILE A 393 -18.66 -16.84 -7.12
N ALA A 394 -19.97 -16.75 -7.32
CA ALA A 394 -20.89 -17.88 -7.11
C ALA A 394 -20.51 -19.06 -8.01
N THR A 395 -20.15 -18.78 -9.26
CA THR A 395 -19.77 -19.80 -10.23
C THR A 395 -18.47 -20.49 -9.83
N PHE A 396 -17.42 -19.73 -9.47
CA PHE A 396 -16.18 -20.34 -8.98
C PHE A 396 -16.37 -21.10 -7.67
N LYS A 397 -17.21 -20.61 -6.77
CA LYS A 397 -17.56 -21.33 -5.54
C LYS A 397 -18.16 -22.70 -5.84
N GLN A 398 -19.11 -22.79 -6.78
CA GLN A 398 -19.67 -24.07 -7.21
C GLN A 398 -18.61 -25.03 -7.79
N LEU A 399 -17.61 -24.51 -8.51
CA LEU A 399 -16.53 -25.33 -9.07
C LEU A 399 -15.54 -25.82 -8.01
N ILE A 400 -15.25 -24.99 -7.02
CA ILE A 400 -14.43 -25.38 -5.85
C ILE A 400 -15.17 -26.46 -5.06
N ASP A 401 -16.46 -26.27 -4.78
CA ASP A 401 -17.31 -27.22 -4.05
C ASP A 401 -17.36 -28.60 -4.77
N LYS A 402 -17.38 -28.59 -6.11
CA LYS A 402 -17.30 -29.81 -6.95
C LYS A 402 -15.88 -30.37 -7.12
N LYS A 403 -14.84 -29.68 -6.63
CA LYS A 403 -13.42 -30.00 -6.85
C LYS A 403 -13.03 -30.11 -8.32
N THR A 404 -13.71 -29.38 -9.21
CA THR A 404 -13.47 -29.40 -10.66
C THR A 404 -12.54 -28.29 -11.13
N PHE A 405 -12.19 -27.34 -10.25
CA PHE A 405 -11.40 -26.17 -10.60
C PHE A 405 -10.54 -25.70 -9.42
N ASP A 406 -9.31 -25.25 -9.70
CA ASP A 406 -8.37 -24.67 -8.74
C ASP A 406 -7.57 -23.50 -9.38
N ASN A 407 -6.61 -22.95 -8.64
CA ASN A 407 -5.76 -21.85 -9.13
C ASN A 407 -4.48 -22.31 -9.85
N SER A 408 -4.36 -23.58 -10.24
CA SER A 408 -3.12 -24.14 -10.82
C SER A 408 -2.67 -23.40 -12.07
N ASP A 409 -3.56 -23.21 -13.06
CA ASP A 409 -3.21 -22.56 -14.33
C ASP A 409 -2.82 -21.09 -14.12
N LEU A 410 -3.53 -20.36 -13.25
CA LEU A 410 -3.30 -18.94 -12.99
C LEU A 410 -1.92 -18.68 -12.36
N LYS A 411 -1.39 -19.61 -11.54
CA LYS A 411 -0.05 -19.48 -10.92
C LYS A 411 1.08 -19.43 -11.94
N HIS A 412 0.87 -19.99 -13.13
CA HIS A 412 1.88 -20.03 -14.18
C HIS A 412 1.80 -18.85 -15.15
N ILE A 413 0.73 -18.05 -15.09
CA ILE A 413 0.57 -16.85 -15.91
C ILE A 413 1.42 -15.72 -15.31
N LYS A 414 2.41 -15.25 -16.07
CA LYS A 414 3.25 -14.11 -15.69
C LYS A 414 2.50 -12.78 -15.87
N ASP A 415 3.14 -11.68 -15.49
CA ASP A 415 2.54 -10.35 -15.64
C ASP A 415 2.48 -9.93 -17.12
N LEU A 416 1.43 -10.37 -17.81
CA LEU A 416 1.21 -10.09 -19.22
C LEU A 416 1.14 -8.60 -19.52
N SER A 417 0.62 -7.77 -18.60
CA SER A 417 0.57 -6.31 -18.82
C SER A 417 1.96 -5.69 -18.99
N SER A 418 2.94 -6.11 -18.17
CA SER A 418 4.34 -5.69 -18.31
C SER A 418 5.03 -6.30 -19.53
N LEU A 419 4.78 -7.59 -19.79
CA LEU A 419 5.41 -8.30 -20.90
C LEU A 419 4.92 -7.79 -22.27
N HIS A 420 3.62 -7.51 -22.41
CA HIS A 420 3.06 -6.88 -23.60
C HIS A 420 3.58 -5.46 -23.78
N ARG A 421 3.79 -4.69 -22.70
CA ARG A 421 4.43 -3.37 -22.79
C ARG A 421 5.87 -3.46 -23.30
N GLN A 422 6.66 -4.40 -22.79
CA GLN A 422 8.02 -4.65 -23.28
C GLN A 422 8.00 -5.05 -24.77
N TRP A 423 7.06 -5.90 -25.17
CA TRP A 423 6.87 -6.26 -26.58
C TRP A 423 6.50 -5.04 -27.43
N ALA A 424 5.57 -4.19 -26.98
CA ALA A 424 5.18 -2.96 -27.66
C ALA A 424 6.37 -2.02 -27.91
N ILE A 425 7.23 -1.84 -26.90
CA ILE A 425 8.42 -1.01 -26.98
C ILE A 425 9.40 -1.57 -28.02
N CYS A 426 9.69 -2.88 -27.98
CA CYS A 426 10.58 -3.52 -28.94
C CYS A 426 10.00 -3.53 -30.36
N ALA A 427 8.67 -3.70 -30.50
CA ALA A 427 8.00 -3.66 -31.79
C ALA A 427 8.12 -2.26 -32.45
N SER A 428 8.17 -1.20 -31.64
CA SER A 428 8.26 0.19 -32.11
C SER A 428 9.68 0.78 -32.04
N SER A 429 10.70 -0.01 -31.74
CA SER A 429 12.09 0.46 -31.63
C SER A 429 13.07 -0.49 -32.31
N ASP A 430 14.36 -0.15 -32.21
CA ASP A 430 15.48 -1.01 -32.65
C ASP A 430 15.95 -1.96 -31.54
N THR A 431 15.30 -1.90 -30.37
CA THR A 431 15.57 -2.83 -29.27
C THR A 431 14.90 -4.17 -29.53
N THR A 432 15.53 -5.25 -29.05
CA THR A 432 15.05 -6.61 -29.25
C THR A 432 14.50 -7.18 -27.95
N LEU A 433 13.29 -7.75 -28.00
CA LEU A 433 12.72 -8.46 -26.86
C LEU A 433 13.53 -9.73 -26.60
N PRO A 434 14.11 -9.94 -25.40
CA PRO A 434 14.88 -11.14 -25.11
C PRO A 434 14.07 -12.43 -25.34
N PRO A 435 14.66 -13.51 -25.90
CA PRO A 435 13.96 -14.78 -26.13
C PRO A 435 13.25 -15.31 -24.87
N LYS A 436 13.89 -15.18 -23.71
CA LYS A 436 13.34 -15.58 -22.42
C LYS A 436 12.02 -14.88 -22.08
N LYS A 437 11.86 -13.60 -22.45
CA LYS A 437 10.62 -12.84 -22.24
C LYS A 437 9.53 -13.33 -23.20
N LEU A 438 9.87 -13.66 -24.45
CA LEU A 438 8.92 -14.29 -25.39
C LEU A 438 8.47 -15.68 -24.91
N SER A 439 9.37 -16.48 -24.34
CA SER A 439 9.02 -17.76 -23.69
C SER A 439 8.00 -17.57 -22.58
N GLN A 440 8.23 -16.58 -21.69
CA GLN A 440 7.28 -16.26 -20.61
C GLN A 440 5.90 -15.86 -21.14
N ILE A 441 5.84 -15.06 -22.20
CA ILE A 441 4.60 -14.68 -22.89
C ILE A 441 3.89 -15.93 -23.43
N TYR A 442 4.62 -16.75 -24.20
CA TYR A 442 4.05 -17.94 -24.83
C TYR A 442 3.49 -18.95 -23.82
N HIS A 443 4.24 -19.27 -22.76
CA HIS A 443 3.74 -20.18 -21.73
C HIS A 443 2.53 -19.58 -20.99
N SER A 444 2.54 -18.27 -20.71
CA SER A 444 1.38 -17.61 -20.12
C SER A 444 0.14 -17.72 -21.02
N TYR A 445 0.30 -17.62 -22.34
CA TYR A 445 -0.79 -17.84 -23.30
C TYR A 445 -1.30 -19.29 -23.32
N LEU A 446 -0.41 -20.28 -23.21
CA LEU A 446 -0.82 -21.69 -23.11
C LEU A 446 -1.70 -21.92 -21.87
N PHE A 447 -1.28 -21.44 -20.70
CA PHE A 447 -2.06 -21.57 -19.47
C PHE A 447 -3.37 -20.77 -19.52
N ALA A 448 -3.36 -19.57 -20.10
CA ALA A 448 -4.59 -18.80 -20.33
C ALA A 448 -5.57 -19.53 -21.28
N SER A 449 -5.07 -20.15 -22.36
CA SER A 449 -5.90 -20.93 -23.29
C SER A 449 -6.47 -22.21 -22.64
N GLN A 450 -5.68 -22.88 -21.79
CA GLN A 450 -6.13 -24.01 -20.98
C GLN A 450 -7.22 -23.60 -19.99
N LEU A 451 -7.01 -22.49 -19.26
CA LEU A 451 -7.99 -21.89 -18.35
C LEU A 451 -9.32 -21.63 -19.06
N ILE A 452 -9.30 -20.94 -20.21
CA ILE A 452 -10.49 -20.67 -21.03
C ILE A 452 -11.19 -21.98 -21.42
N SER A 453 -10.43 -22.97 -21.87
CA SER A 453 -10.98 -24.25 -22.32
C SER A 453 -11.64 -25.04 -21.17
N LYS A 454 -11.02 -25.04 -19.97
CA LYS A 454 -11.61 -25.65 -18.76
C LYS A 454 -12.92 -24.96 -18.38
N LEU A 455 -12.98 -23.63 -18.42
CA LEU A 455 -14.20 -22.87 -18.10
C LEU A 455 -15.33 -23.15 -19.10
N ILE A 456 -15.03 -23.20 -20.40
CA ILE A 456 -16.04 -23.49 -21.44
C ILE A 456 -16.55 -24.94 -21.36
N SER A 457 -15.69 -25.90 -21.01
CA SER A 457 -16.05 -27.33 -21.00
C SER A 457 -17.03 -27.75 -19.88
N ASN A 458 -17.14 -26.94 -18.83
CA ASN A 458 -17.97 -27.24 -17.67
C ASN A 458 -19.44 -26.86 -17.93
N LYS A 459 -20.29 -27.86 -18.18
CA LYS A 459 -21.72 -27.68 -18.40
C LYS A 459 -22.38 -27.00 -17.18
N GLY A 460 -23.16 -25.95 -17.42
CA GLY A 460 -23.90 -25.21 -16.38
C GLY A 460 -23.16 -24.00 -15.80
N ILE A 461 -21.99 -23.63 -16.32
CA ILE A 461 -21.29 -22.39 -15.97
C ILE A 461 -21.86 -21.21 -16.77
N ASN A 462 -22.15 -20.11 -16.09
CA ASN A 462 -22.52 -18.83 -16.71
C ASN A 462 -21.45 -17.76 -16.42
N ILE A 463 -20.24 -17.95 -16.95
CA ILE A 463 -19.18 -16.94 -16.90
C ILE A 463 -19.14 -16.25 -18.27
N GLN A 464 -19.33 -14.94 -18.29
CA GLN A 464 -19.19 -14.15 -19.51
C GLN A 464 -17.71 -14.09 -19.90
N LEU A 465 -17.35 -14.70 -21.02
CA LEU A 465 -16.02 -14.60 -21.62
C LEU A 465 -16.13 -13.80 -22.93
N PRO A 466 -15.22 -12.85 -23.22
CA PRO A 466 -15.23 -12.17 -24.51
C PRO A 466 -15.06 -13.19 -25.64
N PRO A 467 -15.99 -13.23 -26.63
CA PRO A 467 -16.05 -14.32 -27.61
C PRO A 467 -14.83 -14.37 -28.55
N SER A 468 -14.19 -13.22 -28.80
CA SER A 468 -13.01 -13.11 -29.66
C SER A 468 -11.71 -13.59 -29.01
N VAL A 469 -11.60 -13.50 -27.69
CA VAL A 469 -10.33 -13.71 -26.96
C VAL A 469 -9.82 -15.14 -27.12
N GLY A 470 -10.67 -16.14 -26.91
CA GLY A 470 -10.28 -17.56 -27.01
C GLY A 470 -9.76 -17.96 -28.40
N PRO A 471 -10.52 -17.71 -29.49
CA PRO A 471 -10.09 -18.00 -30.86
C PRO A 471 -8.82 -17.24 -31.28
N GLN A 472 -8.74 -15.94 -31.00
CA GLN A 472 -7.56 -15.12 -31.37
C GLN A 472 -6.31 -15.57 -30.61
N LEU A 473 -6.44 -15.89 -29.32
CA LEU A 473 -5.33 -16.42 -28.51
C LEU A 473 -4.79 -17.74 -29.06
N LYS A 474 -5.68 -18.66 -29.45
CA LYS A 474 -5.28 -19.93 -30.10
C LYS A 474 -4.56 -19.69 -31.42
N SER A 475 -5.00 -18.72 -32.22
CA SER A 475 -4.33 -18.34 -33.47
C SER A 475 -2.92 -17.79 -33.21
N LEU A 476 -2.78 -16.88 -32.25
CA LEU A 476 -1.50 -16.30 -31.87
C LEU A 476 -0.51 -17.36 -31.36
N ILE A 477 -0.94 -18.26 -30.47
CA ILE A 477 -0.11 -19.38 -29.99
C ILE A 477 0.40 -20.22 -31.17
N LYS A 478 -0.47 -20.53 -32.14
CA LYS A 478 -0.11 -21.31 -33.32
C LYS A 478 0.89 -20.57 -34.20
N GLU A 479 0.73 -19.26 -34.40
CA GLU A 479 1.69 -18.47 -35.17
C GLU A 479 3.05 -18.36 -34.49
N ILE A 480 3.10 -18.15 -33.17
CA ILE A 480 4.36 -18.13 -32.42
C ILE A 480 5.08 -19.48 -32.60
N GLY A 481 4.39 -20.61 -32.40
CA GLY A 481 5.00 -21.94 -32.56
C GLY A 481 5.43 -22.29 -34.00
N ARG A 482 4.84 -21.65 -35.01
CA ARG A 482 5.26 -21.79 -36.42
C ARG A 482 6.55 -21.05 -36.74
N VAL A 483 6.80 -19.93 -36.06
CA VAL A 483 7.96 -19.07 -36.32
C VAL A 483 9.14 -19.45 -35.41
N PHE A 484 8.85 -19.70 -34.13
CA PHE A 484 9.87 -19.86 -33.10
C PHE A 484 9.98 -21.30 -32.62
N GLN A 485 11.20 -21.72 -32.30
CA GLN A 485 11.45 -22.94 -31.56
C GLN A 485 11.30 -22.64 -30.08
N VAL A 486 10.10 -22.89 -29.56
CA VAL A 486 9.71 -22.39 -28.24
C VAL A 486 10.56 -22.94 -27.09
N ASP A 487 10.99 -24.20 -27.21
CA ASP A 487 11.83 -24.88 -26.21
C ASP A 487 13.23 -24.26 -26.11
N SER A 488 13.71 -23.62 -27.18
CA SER A 488 15.02 -22.94 -27.24
C SER A 488 14.98 -21.50 -26.72
N LEU A 489 13.80 -20.94 -26.47
CA LEU A 489 13.65 -19.53 -26.07
C LEU A 489 14.14 -19.23 -24.64
N THR A 490 14.53 -20.22 -23.84
CA THR A 490 15.04 -19.99 -22.48
C THR A 490 16.46 -19.45 -22.42
N GLY A 491 17.22 -19.55 -23.52
CA GLY A 491 18.62 -19.14 -23.64
C GLY A 491 18.84 -17.89 -24.49
N ASP A 492 20.00 -17.85 -25.15
CA ASP A 492 20.39 -16.80 -26.09
C ASP A 492 19.62 -16.94 -27.43
N PHE A 493 19.95 -16.11 -28.43
CA PHE A 493 19.37 -16.16 -29.78
C PHE A 493 19.71 -17.43 -30.59
N LYS A 494 20.37 -18.41 -29.98
CA LYS A 494 20.77 -19.64 -30.65
C LYS A 494 19.55 -20.55 -30.82
N ASP A 495 19.32 -21.03 -32.04
CA ASP A 495 18.25 -21.99 -32.38
C ASP A 495 16.84 -21.52 -31.98
N VAL A 496 16.59 -20.19 -31.93
CA VAL A 496 15.28 -19.64 -31.52
C VAL A 496 14.23 -19.62 -32.64
N LEU A 497 14.65 -19.76 -33.90
CA LEU A 497 13.77 -19.74 -35.07
C LEU A 497 13.60 -21.14 -35.66
N GLN A 498 12.43 -21.41 -36.22
CA GLN A 498 12.24 -22.60 -37.04
C GLN A 498 13.13 -22.52 -38.29
N PRO A 499 13.92 -23.56 -38.61
CA PRO A 499 14.89 -23.54 -39.71
C PRO A 499 14.14 -23.63 -41.05
N THR A 500 13.74 -22.48 -41.56
CA THR A 500 13.00 -22.33 -42.82
C THR A 500 13.73 -21.38 -43.77
N GLY A 501 13.55 -21.59 -45.07
CA GLY A 501 14.11 -20.73 -46.12
C GLY A 501 15.64 -20.64 -46.05
N ASN A 502 16.16 -19.41 -46.01
CA ASN A 502 17.60 -19.16 -46.06
C ASN A 502 18.36 -19.69 -44.82
N LEU A 503 17.71 -19.73 -43.65
CA LEU A 503 18.35 -20.24 -42.43
C LEU A 503 18.71 -21.72 -42.56
N THR A 504 17.84 -22.53 -43.20
CA THR A 504 18.11 -23.94 -43.47
C THR A 504 19.38 -24.12 -44.29
N ASN A 505 19.56 -23.29 -45.32
CA ASN A 505 20.74 -23.34 -46.19
C ASN A 505 22.02 -22.98 -45.44
N LEU A 506 21.99 -21.91 -44.63
CA LEU A 506 23.14 -21.48 -43.83
C LEU A 506 23.52 -22.53 -42.77
N LEU A 507 22.54 -23.12 -42.09
CA LEU A 507 22.77 -24.19 -41.12
C LEU A 507 23.33 -25.45 -41.78
N ALA A 508 22.84 -25.82 -42.98
CA ALA A 508 23.38 -26.94 -43.75
C ALA A 508 24.85 -26.70 -44.15
N GLN A 509 25.19 -25.50 -44.62
CA GLN A 509 26.58 -25.12 -44.91
C GLN A 509 27.47 -25.20 -43.67
N GLN A 510 26.95 -24.75 -42.51
CA GLN A 510 27.68 -24.82 -41.25
C GLN A 510 27.94 -26.27 -40.83
N GLN A 511 26.92 -27.14 -40.96
CA GLN A 511 27.05 -28.57 -40.66
C GLN A 511 28.08 -29.25 -41.58
N ILE A 512 28.09 -28.94 -42.88
CA ILE A 512 29.06 -29.48 -43.83
C ILE A 512 30.50 -29.12 -43.42
N LEU A 513 30.75 -27.84 -43.11
CA LEU A 513 32.10 -27.40 -42.71
C LEU A 513 32.53 -27.97 -41.35
N ARG A 514 31.60 -28.12 -40.39
CA ARG A 514 31.88 -28.78 -39.10
C ARG A 514 32.16 -30.28 -39.28
N ALA A 515 31.40 -30.96 -40.14
CA ALA A 515 31.63 -32.36 -40.48
C ALA A 515 33.01 -32.54 -41.14
N GLN A 516 33.38 -31.65 -42.05
CA GLN A 516 34.70 -31.65 -42.69
C GLN A 516 35.86 -31.51 -41.67
N LEU A 517 35.76 -30.59 -40.70
CA LEU A 517 36.76 -30.47 -39.64
C LEU A 517 36.83 -31.71 -38.75
N THR A 518 35.68 -32.33 -38.46
CA THR A 518 35.60 -33.53 -37.62
C THR A 518 36.23 -34.72 -38.35
N GLU A 519 35.90 -34.89 -39.63
CA GLU A 519 36.49 -35.92 -40.50
C GLU A 519 38.02 -35.75 -40.60
N TRP A 520 38.50 -34.53 -40.81
CA TRP A 520 39.94 -34.26 -40.83
C TRP A 520 40.63 -34.57 -39.49
N ALA A 521 39.98 -34.25 -38.35
CA ALA A 521 40.50 -34.58 -37.04
C ALA A 521 40.58 -36.11 -36.84
N GLU A 522 39.51 -36.84 -37.19
CA GLU A 522 39.44 -38.30 -37.08
C GLU A 522 40.43 -39.00 -38.00
N GLN A 523 40.55 -38.56 -39.27
CA GLN A 523 41.52 -39.09 -40.22
C GLN A 523 42.94 -38.88 -39.74
N THR A 524 43.27 -37.66 -39.29
CA THR A 524 44.61 -37.36 -38.75
C THR A 524 44.90 -38.18 -37.50
N SER A 525 43.89 -38.34 -36.63
CA SER A 525 43.98 -39.16 -35.42
C SER A 525 44.25 -40.64 -35.77
N ASN A 526 43.53 -41.16 -36.76
CA ASN A 526 43.62 -42.57 -37.14
C ASN A 526 44.96 -42.89 -37.82
N ILE A 527 45.42 -41.99 -38.71
CA ILE A 527 46.71 -42.14 -39.40
C ILE A 527 47.89 -42.14 -38.42
N VAL A 528 47.87 -41.27 -37.40
CA VAL A 528 49.03 -41.04 -36.51
C VAL A 528 48.99 -41.88 -35.24
N PHE A 529 47.79 -42.10 -34.70
CA PHE A 529 47.57 -42.74 -33.40
C PHE A 529 46.77 -44.04 -33.47
N GLN A 530 46.23 -44.41 -34.63
CA GLN A 530 45.34 -45.59 -34.80
C GLN A 530 44.09 -45.52 -33.92
N ASP A 531 43.61 -44.30 -33.65
CA ASP A 531 42.36 -44.03 -32.94
C ASP A 531 41.63 -42.80 -33.52
N THR A 532 40.39 -42.56 -33.13
CA THR A 532 39.60 -41.40 -33.59
C THR A 532 39.47 -40.29 -32.55
N ILE A 533 40.15 -40.42 -31.40
CA ILE A 533 39.90 -39.59 -30.22
C ILE A 533 41.11 -38.75 -29.79
N SER A 534 42.31 -39.04 -30.31
CA SER A 534 43.54 -38.32 -29.95
C SER A 534 43.55 -36.88 -30.44
N ILE A 535 42.88 -36.60 -31.55
CA ILE A 535 42.69 -35.27 -32.10
C ILE A 535 41.19 -35.01 -32.21
N LYS A 536 40.73 -33.88 -31.66
CA LYS A 536 39.32 -33.46 -31.72
C LYS A 536 39.17 -32.07 -32.31
N ALA A 537 38.19 -31.89 -33.19
CA ALA A 537 37.79 -30.56 -33.66
C ALA A 537 36.93 -29.87 -32.59
N GLU A 538 37.36 -28.71 -32.12
CA GLU A 538 36.67 -27.93 -31.08
C GLU A 538 36.67 -26.43 -31.45
N CYS A 539 35.72 -25.67 -30.89
CA CYS A 539 35.69 -24.22 -31.00
C CYS A 539 36.18 -23.58 -29.69
N PHE A 540 37.18 -22.71 -29.79
CA PHE A 540 37.80 -22.00 -28.67
C PHE A 540 37.50 -20.50 -28.73
N ASN A 541 37.34 -19.88 -27.56
CA ASN A 541 36.90 -18.48 -27.45
C ASN A 541 37.86 -17.45 -28.07
N LYS A 542 39.18 -17.72 -28.14
CA LYS A 542 40.15 -16.80 -28.74
C LYS A 542 40.63 -17.28 -30.11
N GLU A 543 40.84 -18.58 -30.24
CA GLU A 543 41.48 -19.21 -31.40
C GLU A 543 40.47 -19.64 -32.48
N GLY A 544 39.17 -19.67 -32.16
CA GLY A 544 38.12 -20.15 -33.06
C GLY A 544 38.12 -21.67 -33.20
N TYR A 545 37.67 -22.18 -34.35
CA TYR A 545 37.71 -23.61 -34.64
C TYR A 545 39.14 -24.08 -34.86
N ALA A 546 39.58 -25.06 -34.07
CA ALA A 546 40.92 -25.64 -34.11
C ALA A 546 40.90 -27.09 -33.61
N PHE A 547 42.06 -27.75 -33.63
CA PHE A 547 42.21 -29.11 -33.14
C PHE A 547 42.79 -29.15 -31.72
N SER A 548 42.26 -30.04 -30.89
CA SER A 548 42.70 -30.31 -29.52
C SER A 548 43.46 -31.62 -29.48
N ILE A 549 44.66 -31.64 -28.89
CA ILE A 549 45.51 -32.84 -28.73
C ILE A 549 46.17 -32.87 -27.34
N LEU A 550 46.39 -34.04 -26.75
CA LEU A 550 47.18 -34.15 -25.51
C LEU A 550 48.65 -33.73 -25.76
N SER A 551 49.19 -32.92 -24.86
CA SER A 551 50.57 -32.43 -24.90
C SER A 551 51.62 -33.53 -25.08
N LYS A 552 51.45 -34.69 -24.44
CA LYS A 552 52.35 -35.86 -24.58
C LYS A 552 52.31 -36.53 -25.95
N LYS A 553 51.24 -36.32 -26.73
CA LYS A 553 51.04 -36.93 -28.07
C LYS A 553 51.57 -36.05 -29.20
N LEU A 554 51.93 -34.79 -28.94
CA LEU A 554 52.37 -33.83 -29.96
C LEU A 554 53.66 -34.26 -30.66
N THR A 555 54.66 -34.73 -29.91
CA THR A 555 55.97 -35.15 -30.48
C THR A 555 55.83 -36.26 -31.52
N LYS A 556 54.89 -37.19 -31.31
CA LYS A 556 54.58 -38.26 -32.27
C LYS A 556 53.93 -37.71 -33.55
N LEU A 557 53.07 -36.70 -33.42
CA LEU A 557 52.46 -36.00 -34.56
C LEU A 557 53.51 -35.22 -35.38
N GLU A 558 54.38 -34.47 -34.71
CA GLU A 558 55.45 -33.70 -35.35
C GLU A 558 56.46 -34.60 -36.07
N HIS A 559 56.84 -35.74 -35.47
CA HIS A 559 57.71 -36.74 -36.08
C HIS A 559 57.08 -37.38 -37.32
N TYR A 560 55.76 -37.65 -37.29
CA TYR A 560 55.04 -38.17 -38.45
C TYR A 560 55.04 -37.18 -39.62
N LEU A 561 54.79 -35.89 -39.33
CA LEU A 561 54.73 -34.84 -40.34
C LEU A 561 56.10 -34.55 -40.99
N THR A 562 57.18 -34.63 -40.21
CA THR A 562 58.56 -34.45 -40.72
C THR A 562 59.02 -35.60 -41.61
N ASN A 563 58.66 -36.85 -41.27
CA ASN A 563 59.02 -38.02 -42.09
C ASN A 563 58.21 -38.14 -43.39
N ALA A 564 57.02 -37.55 -43.45
CA ALA A 564 56.11 -37.69 -44.60
C ALA A 564 56.42 -36.76 -45.78
N SER A 565 57.50 -35.95 -45.74
CA SER A 565 57.86 -34.98 -46.80
C SER A 565 56.78 -33.91 -47.10
N ILE A 566 55.89 -33.62 -46.15
CA ILE A 566 54.77 -32.67 -46.36
C ILE A 566 55.29 -31.25 -46.11
N SER A 567 55.74 -30.56 -47.15
CA SER A 567 56.44 -29.28 -47.04
C SER A 567 55.57 -28.05 -46.74
N ASP A 568 54.23 -28.14 -46.81
CA ASP A 568 53.34 -26.96 -46.77
C ASP A 568 52.29 -26.92 -45.64
N ASN A 569 52.24 -27.91 -44.74
CA ASN A 569 51.26 -27.96 -43.64
C ASN A 569 51.96 -28.14 -42.27
N SER A 570 52.76 -27.17 -41.85
CA SER A 570 53.25 -27.14 -40.46
C SER A 570 52.08 -26.84 -39.52
N ASN A 571 51.84 -27.74 -38.57
CA ASN A 571 50.86 -27.50 -37.51
C ASN A 571 51.38 -26.39 -36.59
N ILE A 572 50.58 -25.34 -36.43
CA ILE A 572 50.86 -24.18 -35.58
C ILE A 572 50.18 -24.42 -34.23
N VAL A 573 50.95 -24.38 -33.15
CA VAL A 573 50.42 -24.40 -31.78
C VAL A 573 49.90 -23.01 -31.45
N LEU A 574 48.59 -22.87 -31.26
CA LEU A 574 47.93 -21.61 -30.93
C LEU A 574 47.89 -21.35 -29.41
N GLY A 575 47.94 -22.40 -28.60
CA GLY A 575 47.89 -22.27 -27.14
C GLY A 575 47.83 -23.61 -26.40
N LYS A 576 47.71 -23.53 -25.07
CA LYS A 576 47.63 -24.68 -24.16
C LYS A 576 46.49 -24.52 -23.17
N ARG A 577 45.69 -25.58 -22.97
CA ARG A 577 44.58 -25.64 -22.01
C ARG A 577 44.71 -26.90 -21.15
N GLY A 578 45.23 -26.74 -19.93
CA GLY A 578 45.56 -27.88 -19.06
C GLY A 578 46.60 -28.79 -19.72
N ASN A 579 46.27 -30.08 -19.86
CA ASN A 579 47.13 -31.06 -20.53
C ASN A 579 46.97 -31.12 -22.06
N HIS A 580 46.04 -30.35 -22.63
CA HIS A 580 45.78 -30.31 -24.07
C HIS A 580 46.43 -29.08 -24.73
N LEU A 581 46.88 -29.24 -25.97
CA LEU A 581 47.38 -28.19 -26.84
C LEU A 581 46.34 -27.91 -27.93
N ILE A 582 46.22 -26.65 -28.30
CA ILE A 582 45.38 -26.18 -29.40
C ILE A 582 46.29 -26.04 -30.62
N ILE A 583 46.01 -26.80 -31.67
CA ILE A 583 46.80 -26.81 -32.90
C ILE A 583 45.92 -26.46 -34.10
N THR A 584 46.51 -25.85 -35.11
CA THR A 584 45.86 -25.55 -36.39
C THR A 584 46.84 -25.74 -37.55
N SER A 585 46.33 -25.80 -38.76
CA SER A 585 47.07 -25.82 -40.03
C SER A 585 46.51 -24.71 -40.94
N PRO A 586 47.22 -24.31 -42.01
CA PRO A 586 46.70 -23.31 -42.95
C PRO A 586 45.33 -23.67 -43.54
N THR A 587 45.05 -24.95 -43.77
CA THR A 587 43.77 -25.45 -44.30
C THR A 587 42.66 -25.41 -43.25
N THR A 588 42.91 -25.88 -42.02
CA THR A 588 41.93 -25.82 -40.92
C THR A 588 41.63 -24.37 -40.54
N TYR A 589 42.63 -23.49 -40.54
CA TYR A 589 42.44 -22.08 -40.26
C TYR A 589 41.55 -21.39 -41.31
N LYS A 590 41.70 -21.71 -42.60
CA LYS A 590 40.80 -21.21 -43.66
C LYS A 590 39.34 -21.65 -43.43
N VAL A 591 39.10 -22.90 -43.04
CA VAL A 591 37.75 -23.39 -42.70
C VAL A 591 37.21 -22.73 -41.43
N SER A 592 38.07 -22.52 -40.43
CA SER A 592 37.74 -21.81 -39.19
C SER A 592 37.25 -20.38 -39.45
N ILE A 593 37.95 -19.62 -40.30
CA ILE A 593 37.51 -18.27 -40.73
C ILE A 593 36.13 -18.34 -41.40
N LYS A 594 35.92 -19.28 -42.33
CA LYS A 594 34.62 -19.44 -43.01
C LYS A 594 33.50 -19.79 -42.02
N LEU A 595 33.75 -20.67 -41.06
CA LEU A 595 32.79 -21.03 -40.02
C LEU A 595 32.43 -19.85 -39.13
N ASN A 596 33.42 -19.06 -38.70
CA ASN A 596 33.18 -17.88 -37.87
C ASN A 596 32.35 -16.82 -38.64
N LEU A 597 32.67 -16.59 -39.92
CA LEU A 597 31.92 -15.68 -40.78
C LEU A 597 30.48 -16.17 -41.02
N LEU A 598 30.31 -17.48 -41.19
CA LEU A 598 28.99 -18.09 -41.32
C LEU A 598 28.19 -18.01 -40.01
N GLU A 599 28.83 -18.18 -38.85
CA GLU A 599 28.20 -17.96 -37.54
C GLU A 599 27.72 -16.52 -37.37
N GLU A 600 28.52 -15.54 -37.77
CA GLU A 600 28.13 -14.12 -37.75
C GLU A 600 26.94 -13.84 -38.69
N GLN A 601 26.95 -14.42 -39.89
CA GLN A 601 25.83 -14.34 -40.84
C GLN A 601 24.56 -14.97 -40.28
N ILE A 602 24.65 -16.15 -39.68
CA ILE A 602 23.52 -16.83 -39.04
C ILE A 602 22.97 -15.97 -37.90
N ASN A 603 23.83 -15.49 -36.99
CA ASN A 603 23.41 -14.68 -35.85
C ASN A 603 22.71 -13.38 -36.30
N THR A 604 23.24 -12.73 -37.33
CA THR A 604 22.65 -11.52 -37.92
C THR A 604 21.29 -11.83 -38.54
N TYR A 605 21.19 -12.88 -39.35
CA TYR A 605 19.95 -13.30 -39.99
C TYR A 605 18.88 -13.67 -38.95
N VAL A 606 19.26 -14.43 -37.93
CA VAL A 606 18.36 -14.85 -36.84
C VAL A 606 17.86 -13.62 -36.09
N LYS A 607 18.73 -12.70 -35.68
CA LYS A 607 18.32 -11.48 -34.95
C LYS A 607 17.40 -10.58 -35.79
N GLN A 608 17.69 -10.40 -37.08
CA GLN A 608 16.86 -9.60 -37.98
C GLN A 608 15.48 -10.24 -38.20
N THR A 609 15.45 -11.55 -38.49
CA THR A 609 14.21 -12.29 -38.73
C THR A 609 13.36 -12.34 -37.46
N TYR A 610 13.98 -12.62 -36.31
CA TYR A 610 13.32 -12.61 -35.00
C TYR A 610 12.63 -11.26 -34.73
N ASN A 611 13.33 -10.14 -34.92
CA ASN A 611 12.75 -8.81 -34.73
C ASN A 611 11.62 -8.51 -35.73
N ARG A 612 11.77 -8.91 -36.99
CA ARG A 612 10.75 -8.72 -38.02
C ARG A 612 9.47 -9.48 -37.67
N GLU A 613 9.60 -10.74 -37.28
CA GLU A 613 8.43 -11.57 -36.93
C GLU A 613 7.78 -11.11 -35.62
N LEU A 614 8.57 -10.68 -34.62
CA LEU A 614 8.01 -10.06 -33.40
C LEU A 614 7.19 -8.81 -33.72
N LYS A 615 7.68 -7.94 -34.62
CA LYS A 615 6.95 -6.75 -35.07
C LYS A 615 5.65 -7.13 -35.77
N ARG A 616 5.71 -8.07 -36.72
CA ARG A 616 4.53 -8.58 -37.44
C ARG A 616 3.47 -9.12 -36.48
N LEU A 617 3.88 -9.98 -35.54
CA LEU A 617 2.97 -10.61 -34.58
C LEU A 617 2.36 -9.59 -33.62
N TYR A 618 3.14 -8.61 -33.14
CA TYR A 618 2.61 -7.56 -32.27
C TYR A 618 1.47 -6.80 -32.95
N PHE A 619 1.71 -6.22 -34.13
CA PHE A 619 0.72 -5.38 -34.80
C PHE A 619 -0.50 -6.16 -35.30
N ASN A 620 -0.36 -7.46 -35.56
CA ASN A 620 -1.48 -8.32 -35.94
C ASN A 620 -2.40 -8.69 -34.78
N TYR A 621 -1.91 -8.64 -33.53
CA TYR A 621 -2.63 -9.19 -32.37
C TYR A 621 -2.72 -8.24 -31.16
N SER A 622 -2.20 -7.02 -31.24
CA SER A 622 -2.15 -6.09 -30.08
C SER A 622 -3.52 -5.76 -29.49
N GLU A 623 -4.59 -5.81 -30.30
CA GLU A 623 -5.97 -5.60 -29.83
C GLU A 623 -6.46 -6.71 -28.86
N LEU A 624 -5.86 -7.91 -28.90
CA LEU A 624 -6.18 -9.02 -28.00
C LEU A 624 -5.67 -8.79 -26.58
N PHE A 625 -4.59 -8.02 -26.42
CA PHE A 625 -3.80 -7.99 -25.18
C PHE A 625 -4.59 -7.43 -24.00
N SER A 626 -5.19 -6.25 -24.12
CA SER A 626 -5.99 -5.64 -23.05
C SER A 626 -7.23 -6.48 -22.68
N PRO A 627 -8.06 -6.96 -23.63
CA PRO A 627 -9.16 -7.88 -23.32
C PRO A 627 -8.72 -9.16 -22.61
N LEU A 628 -7.57 -9.73 -22.98
CA LEU A 628 -7.01 -10.92 -22.34
C LEU A 628 -6.57 -10.63 -20.90
N GLU A 629 -5.82 -9.56 -20.67
CA GLU A 629 -5.35 -9.13 -19.35
C GLU A 629 -6.53 -8.84 -18.40
N ASN A 630 -7.54 -8.11 -18.88
CA ASN A 630 -8.75 -7.77 -18.12
C ASN A 630 -9.57 -9.02 -17.78
N MET A 631 -9.70 -9.96 -18.72
CA MET A 631 -10.37 -11.23 -18.47
C MET A 631 -9.62 -12.06 -17.41
N ILE A 632 -8.30 -12.23 -17.55
CA ILE A 632 -7.51 -13.03 -16.61
C ILE A 632 -7.57 -12.42 -15.20
N SER A 633 -7.34 -11.11 -15.08
CA SER A 633 -7.38 -10.42 -13.78
C SER A 633 -8.76 -10.51 -13.13
N ARG A 634 -9.84 -10.32 -13.89
CA ARG A 634 -11.22 -10.47 -13.38
C ARG A 634 -11.49 -11.88 -12.87
N LEU A 635 -11.13 -12.91 -13.63
CA LEU A 635 -11.32 -14.31 -13.24
C LEU A 635 -10.50 -14.68 -11.99
N ASP A 636 -9.27 -14.18 -11.88
CA ASP A 636 -8.40 -14.40 -10.71
C ASP A 636 -9.01 -13.76 -9.45
N VAL A 637 -9.55 -12.54 -9.54
CA VAL A 637 -10.26 -11.89 -8.43
C VAL A 637 -11.55 -12.63 -8.05
N ALA A 638 -12.33 -13.10 -9.03
CA ALA A 638 -13.54 -13.87 -8.76
C ALA A 638 -13.23 -15.21 -8.07
N LEU A 639 -12.18 -15.91 -8.52
CA LEU A 639 -11.69 -17.13 -7.86
C LEU A 639 -11.20 -16.82 -6.43
N SER A 640 -10.47 -15.72 -6.25
CA SER A 640 -10.02 -15.26 -4.93
C SER A 640 -11.20 -15.02 -3.98
N GLY A 641 -12.24 -14.35 -4.47
CA GLY A 641 -13.49 -14.13 -3.73
C GLY A 641 -14.21 -15.43 -3.38
N ALA A 642 -14.21 -16.41 -4.28
CA ALA A 642 -14.79 -17.73 -4.02
C ALA A 642 -14.02 -18.51 -2.96
N ILE A 643 -12.68 -18.50 -3.02
CA ILE A 643 -11.82 -19.11 -2.00
C ILE A 643 -12.08 -18.45 -0.63
N ALA A 644 -12.11 -17.12 -0.57
CA ALA A 644 -12.41 -16.39 0.66
C ALA A 644 -13.81 -16.74 1.19
N ALA A 645 -14.81 -16.80 0.31
CA ALA A 645 -16.18 -17.13 0.70
C ALA A 645 -16.32 -18.54 1.29
N VAL A 646 -15.68 -19.54 0.68
CA VAL A 646 -15.67 -20.91 1.21
C VAL A 646 -14.89 -20.99 2.52
N LYS A 647 -13.70 -20.39 2.55
CA LYS A 647 -12.79 -20.48 3.70
C LYS A 647 -13.34 -19.81 4.96
N PHE A 648 -14.01 -18.67 4.82
CA PHE A 648 -14.47 -17.85 5.94
C PHE A 648 -16.00 -17.86 6.12
N ASN A 649 -16.70 -18.71 5.37
CA ASN A 649 -18.15 -18.80 5.34
C ASN A 649 -18.80 -17.42 5.13
N TYR A 650 -18.39 -16.72 4.07
CA TYR A 650 -18.98 -15.43 3.69
C TYR A 650 -20.17 -15.62 2.77
N THR A 651 -21.10 -14.69 2.86
CA THR A 651 -22.38 -14.75 2.14
C THR A 651 -22.42 -13.76 0.99
N LYS A 652 -23.13 -14.14 -0.07
CA LYS A 652 -23.43 -13.29 -1.23
C LYS A 652 -24.30 -12.10 -0.80
N PRO A 653 -23.89 -10.84 -1.03
CA PRO A 653 -24.74 -9.69 -0.77
C PRO A 653 -25.98 -9.68 -1.67
N CYS A 654 -27.11 -9.23 -1.13
CA CYS A 654 -28.36 -9.02 -1.87
C CYS A 654 -28.55 -7.53 -2.15
N LEU A 655 -28.39 -7.11 -3.40
CA LEU A 655 -28.61 -5.72 -3.78
C LEU A 655 -30.10 -5.40 -3.95
N VAL A 656 -30.54 -4.26 -3.45
CA VAL A 656 -31.92 -3.79 -3.57
C VAL A 656 -32.04 -2.80 -4.73
N LEU A 657 -32.74 -3.19 -5.79
CA LEU A 657 -33.10 -2.31 -6.91
C LEU A 657 -34.09 -1.23 -6.46
N THR A 658 -33.94 -0.01 -6.97
CA THR A 658 -34.94 1.04 -6.79
C THR A 658 -35.36 1.67 -8.10
N LYS A 659 -36.67 1.93 -8.23
CA LYS A 659 -37.30 2.51 -9.44
C LYS A 659 -37.27 4.05 -9.47
N SER A 660 -36.90 4.72 -8.37
CA SER A 660 -36.78 6.18 -8.30
C SER A 660 -35.32 6.61 -8.11
N GLN A 661 -34.98 7.78 -8.67
CA GLN A 661 -33.61 8.30 -8.69
C GLN A 661 -33.09 8.82 -7.33
N GLN A 662 -33.96 9.01 -6.33
CA GLN A 662 -33.59 9.50 -5.00
C GLN A 662 -34.01 8.51 -3.92
N THR A 663 -33.18 7.47 -3.70
CA THR A 663 -33.46 6.46 -2.68
C THR A 663 -32.31 6.33 -1.71
N LYS A 664 -32.59 6.58 -0.44
CA LYS A 664 -31.65 6.51 0.69
C LYS A 664 -30.88 5.18 0.72
N GLY A 665 -29.56 5.21 0.89
CA GLY A 665 -28.75 4.01 1.08
C GLY A 665 -29.24 3.16 2.25
N LEU A 666 -29.00 1.85 2.19
CA LEU A 666 -29.57 0.86 3.13
C LEU A 666 -28.54 -0.21 3.44
N ILE A 667 -28.41 -0.57 4.72
CA ILE A 667 -27.76 -1.82 5.13
C ILE A 667 -28.67 -2.57 6.11
N GLU A 668 -28.93 -3.83 5.80
CA GLU A 668 -29.54 -4.80 6.71
C GLU A 668 -28.65 -6.04 6.77
N ALA A 669 -28.18 -6.42 7.95
CA ALA A 669 -27.31 -7.56 8.14
C ALA A 669 -27.78 -8.42 9.31
N ILE A 670 -27.71 -9.73 9.13
CA ILE A 670 -27.96 -10.73 10.19
C ILE A 670 -26.63 -11.39 10.52
N ASN A 671 -26.31 -11.48 11.82
CA ASN A 671 -25.04 -12.02 12.33
C ASN A 671 -23.82 -11.44 11.61
N LEU A 672 -23.77 -10.10 11.49
CA LEU A 672 -22.62 -9.38 10.96
C LEU A 672 -21.40 -9.59 11.86
N ARG A 673 -20.29 -10.02 11.26
CA ARG A 673 -19.00 -10.27 11.92
C ARG A 673 -17.96 -9.28 11.42
N HIS A 674 -16.88 -9.12 12.18
CA HIS A 674 -15.72 -8.36 11.73
C HIS A 674 -14.70 -9.30 11.06
N PRO A 675 -14.44 -9.19 9.73
CA PRO A 675 -13.57 -10.10 8.98
C PRO A 675 -12.17 -10.33 9.57
N LEU A 676 -11.51 -9.28 10.04
CA LEU A 676 -10.19 -9.42 10.67
C LEU A 676 -10.30 -10.04 12.07
N VAL A 677 -11.11 -9.47 12.97
CA VAL A 677 -11.17 -9.90 14.38
C VAL A 677 -11.54 -11.38 14.54
N GLU A 678 -12.45 -11.91 13.72
CA GLU A 678 -12.81 -13.34 13.77
C GLU A 678 -11.65 -14.29 13.43
N GLN A 679 -10.62 -13.80 12.73
CA GLN A 679 -9.42 -14.58 12.41
C GLN A 679 -8.29 -14.38 13.42
N LEU A 680 -8.23 -13.20 14.05
CA LEU A 680 -7.18 -12.87 15.02
C LEU A 680 -7.44 -13.51 16.38
N ASN A 681 -8.70 -13.55 16.79
CA ASN A 681 -9.07 -14.04 18.11
C ASN A 681 -9.37 -15.54 18.04
N THR A 682 -8.37 -16.36 18.34
CA THR A 682 -8.52 -17.82 18.41
C THR A 682 -9.01 -18.31 19.78
N GLN A 683 -9.06 -17.41 20.79
CA GLN A 683 -9.41 -17.76 22.17
C GLN A 683 -10.88 -17.46 22.51
N GLU A 684 -11.48 -16.42 21.91
CA GLU A 684 -12.90 -16.07 22.10
C GLU A 684 -13.63 -16.00 20.76
N GLU A 685 -14.87 -16.49 20.73
CA GLU A 685 -15.74 -16.38 19.56
C GLU A 685 -16.09 -14.91 19.28
N CYS A 686 -16.06 -14.51 18.00
CA CYS A 686 -16.43 -13.16 17.58
C CYS A 686 -17.95 -12.98 17.73
N VAL A 687 -18.37 -12.06 18.61
CA VAL A 687 -19.80 -11.76 18.80
C VAL A 687 -20.36 -11.09 17.54
N ALA A 688 -21.31 -11.75 16.89
CA ALA A 688 -21.98 -11.26 15.70
C ALA A 688 -23.16 -10.33 16.04
N HIS A 689 -23.49 -9.38 15.15
CA HIS A 689 -24.52 -8.37 15.39
C HIS A 689 -25.57 -8.30 14.28
N ASN A 690 -26.82 -8.12 14.65
CA ASN A 690 -27.89 -7.77 13.70
C ASN A 690 -27.92 -6.25 13.55
N ILE A 691 -27.84 -5.75 12.32
CA ILE A 691 -27.76 -4.32 12.01
C ILE A 691 -28.83 -3.96 10.98
N SER A 692 -29.53 -2.86 11.19
CA SER A 692 -30.53 -2.32 10.26
C SER A 692 -30.46 -0.79 10.27
N LEU A 693 -29.99 -0.22 9.16
CA LEU A 693 -29.94 1.22 8.88
C LEU A 693 -30.62 1.48 7.53
N GLY A 694 -31.92 1.74 7.56
CA GLY A 694 -32.71 2.11 6.38
C GLY A 694 -33.51 3.38 6.60
N ASP A 695 -34.12 3.49 7.77
CA ASP A 695 -35.16 4.49 8.04
C ASP A 695 -34.68 5.50 9.08
N ARG A 696 -33.79 5.08 9.97
CA ARG A 696 -33.35 5.84 11.16
C ARG A 696 -31.85 5.67 11.40
N GLY A 697 -31.21 6.69 11.97
CA GLY A 697 -29.84 6.58 12.48
C GLY A 697 -29.78 5.82 13.80
N MET A 698 -28.56 5.43 14.21
CA MET A 698 -28.30 4.71 15.45
C MET A 698 -27.34 5.50 16.35
N LEU A 699 -27.71 5.60 17.63
CA LEU A 699 -26.84 6.09 18.69
C LEU A 699 -26.43 4.93 19.59
N LEU A 700 -25.13 4.68 19.68
CA LEU A 700 -24.54 3.56 20.39
C LEU A 700 -23.87 4.03 21.69
N PHE A 701 -24.51 3.78 22.82
CA PHE A 701 -23.96 4.04 24.14
C PHE A 701 -23.16 2.84 24.61
N SER A 702 -21.94 3.02 25.09
CA SER A 702 -21.22 1.89 25.70
C SER A 702 -19.96 2.33 26.41
N VAL A 703 -19.52 1.50 27.36
CA VAL A 703 -18.26 1.67 28.07
C VAL A 703 -17.06 1.37 27.18
N ASN A 704 -15.89 1.87 27.53
CA ASN A 704 -14.66 1.56 26.80
C ASN A 704 -14.29 0.08 26.96
N GLY A 705 -13.81 -0.55 25.89
CA GLY A 705 -13.47 -1.98 25.87
C GLY A 705 -14.61 -2.95 25.50
N ALA A 706 -15.86 -2.48 25.42
CA ALA A 706 -17.01 -3.34 25.09
C ALA A 706 -17.19 -3.63 23.58
N GLY A 707 -16.33 -3.10 22.70
CA GLY A 707 -16.32 -3.43 21.27
C GLY A 707 -17.02 -2.43 20.34
N LYS A 708 -17.24 -1.17 20.75
CA LYS A 708 -17.86 -0.11 19.93
C LYS A 708 -17.16 0.08 18.58
N SER A 709 -15.85 0.36 18.63
CA SER A 709 -15.02 0.60 17.44
C SER A 709 -14.95 -0.64 16.56
N THR A 710 -14.95 -1.84 17.15
CA THR A 710 -15.01 -3.11 16.41
C THR A 710 -16.31 -3.23 15.63
N LEU A 711 -17.46 -2.91 16.22
CA LEU A 711 -18.74 -2.94 15.50
C LEU A 711 -18.77 -1.92 14.36
N LEU A 712 -18.32 -0.68 14.59
CA LEU A 712 -18.24 0.34 13.55
C LEU A 712 -17.36 -0.12 12.39
N ARG A 713 -16.16 -0.65 12.68
CA ARG A 713 -15.25 -1.19 11.66
C ARG A 713 -15.87 -2.36 10.91
N ALA A 714 -16.55 -3.28 11.60
CA ALA A 714 -17.24 -4.41 10.97
C ALA A 714 -18.26 -3.96 9.92
N ILE A 715 -19.04 -2.92 10.24
CA ILE A 715 -20.04 -2.37 9.31
C ILE A 715 -19.37 -1.73 8.10
N GLY A 716 -18.39 -0.85 8.32
CA GLY A 716 -17.68 -0.17 7.23
C GLY A 716 -16.97 -1.15 6.28
N VAL A 717 -16.25 -2.13 6.84
CA VAL A 717 -15.53 -3.15 6.07
C VAL A 717 -16.48 -4.01 5.24
N ASN A 718 -17.62 -4.45 5.78
CA ASN A 718 -18.55 -5.28 5.02
C ASN A 718 -19.28 -4.49 3.92
N VAL A 719 -19.56 -3.19 4.12
CA VAL A 719 -20.07 -2.32 3.05
C VAL A 719 -19.04 -2.20 1.91
N ILE A 720 -17.76 -2.02 2.26
CA ILE A 720 -16.67 -1.98 1.28
C ILE A 720 -16.53 -3.31 0.54
N LEU A 721 -16.54 -4.45 1.23
CA LEU A 721 -16.50 -5.77 0.60
C LEU A 721 -17.64 -5.94 -0.40
N ALA A 722 -18.87 -5.63 0.00
CA ALA A 722 -20.02 -5.70 -0.90
C ALA A 722 -19.81 -4.78 -2.11
N GLN A 723 -19.53 -3.49 -1.91
CA GLN A 723 -19.34 -2.56 -3.02
C GLN A 723 -18.05 -2.79 -3.83
N ALA A 724 -17.10 -3.60 -3.35
CA ALA A 724 -15.97 -4.09 -4.14
C ALA A 724 -16.37 -5.25 -5.07
N GLY A 725 -17.57 -5.82 -4.90
CA GLY A 725 -18.06 -7.01 -5.58
C GLY A 725 -17.64 -8.31 -4.90
N MET A 726 -17.32 -8.28 -3.61
CA MET A 726 -16.89 -9.44 -2.81
C MET A 726 -18.02 -9.91 -1.87
N TYR A 727 -17.91 -11.15 -1.38
CA TYR A 727 -18.82 -11.66 -0.35
C TYR A 727 -18.47 -11.08 1.03
N VAL A 728 -19.45 -11.09 1.94
CA VAL A 728 -19.37 -10.41 3.24
C VAL A 728 -19.46 -11.37 4.42
N ALA A 729 -18.89 -10.97 5.56
CA ALA A 729 -18.90 -11.72 6.80
C ALA A 729 -20.23 -11.53 7.55
N ALA A 730 -21.30 -12.13 7.03
CA ALA A 730 -22.63 -12.13 7.64
C ALA A 730 -23.42 -13.37 7.17
N ASP A 731 -24.51 -13.71 7.86
CA ASP A 731 -25.42 -14.79 7.42
C ASP A 731 -26.41 -14.29 6.36
N SER A 732 -26.74 -13.00 6.41
CA SER A 732 -27.53 -12.31 5.40
C SER A 732 -27.09 -10.85 5.34
N PHE A 733 -27.03 -10.28 4.15
CA PHE A 733 -26.62 -8.90 3.94
C PHE A 733 -27.39 -8.29 2.77
N ARG A 734 -28.25 -7.32 3.05
CA ARG A 734 -29.00 -6.55 2.06
C ARG A 734 -28.44 -5.15 2.00
N LEU A 735 -28.16 -4.69 0.79
CA LEU A 735 -27.49 -3.42 0.56
C LEU A 735 -28.21 -2.63 -0.54
N ARG A 736 -28.46 -1.34 -0.26
CA ARG A 736 -28.57 -0.32 -1.29
C ARG A 736 -27.28 0.51 -1.25
N PRO A 737 -26.48 0.53 -2.33
CA PRO A 737 -25.14 1.10 -2.32
C PRO A 737 -25.07 2.55 -1.79
N TYR A 738 -24.05 2.84 -1.01
CA TYR A 738 -23.72 4.20 -0.56
C TYR A 738 -22.75 4.86 -1.53
N HIS A 739 -22.81 6.19 -1.62
CA HIS A 739 -21.88 7.00 -2.42
C HIS A 739 -20.78 7.62 -1.55
N TYR A 740 -21.02 7.76 -0.24
CA TYR A 740 -20.02 8.25 0.71
C TYR A 740 -19.98 7.34 1.93
N LEU A 741 -18.78 6.91 2.32
CA LEU A 741 -18.50 6.29 3.60
C LEU A 741 -17.56 7.22 4.37
N ILE A 742 -18.05 7.77 5.47
CA ILE A 742 -17.33 8.78 6.25
C ILE A 742 -17.09 8.23 7.64
N THR A 743 -15.83 8.09 8.02
CA THR A 743 -15.44 7.51 9.32
C THR A 743 -14.82 8.55 10.23
N ARG A 744 -15.08 8.42 11.53
CA ARG A 744 -14.33 9.06 12.61
C ARG A 744 -14.23 8.02 13.72
N ILE A 745 -13.30 7.08 13.59
CA ILE A 745 -13.10 5.97 14.52
C ILE A 745 -11.78 6.19 15.24
N LEU A 746 -11.83 6.26 16.56
CA LEU A 746 -10.63 6.43 17.38
C LEU A 746 -9.80 5.15 17.33
N GLY A 747 -8.55 5.24 16.87
CA GLY A 747 -7.61 4.12 16.95
C GLY A 747 -6.41 4.17 16.01
N GLY A 748 -5.23 4.42 16.60
CA GLY A 748 -3.91 4.05 16.09
C GLY A 748 -3.34 4.94 14.98
N ASP A 749 -2.47 5.86 15.39
CA ASP A 749 -1.47 6.57 14.58
C ASP A 749 -1.95 7.61 13.59
N ASP A 750 -2.64 8.62 14.12
CA ASP A 750 -2.48 9.96 13.58
C ASP A 750 -1.95 10.87 14.70
N LEU A 751 -0.64 10.74 14.91
CA LEU A 751 0.17 11.75 15.57
C LEU A 751 0.18 13.00 14.67
N HIS A 752 -0.94 13.71 14.61
CA HIS A 752 -1.02 15.09 14.09
C HIS A 752 -0.32 16.04 15.08
N LYS A 753 0.94 15.72 15.41
CA LYS A 753 1.80 16.48 16.32
C LYS A 753 1.92 17.90 15.75
N GLY A 754 1.22 18.82 16.40
CA GLY A 754 1.12 20.23 16.00
C GLY A 754 -0.31 20.78 16.02
N GLN A 755 -1.34 19.92 16.01
CA GLN A 755 -2.74 20.34 16.04
C GLN A 755 -3.48 19.75 17.26
N GLY A 756 -4.43 20.51 17.82
CA GLY A 756 -5.24 20.05 18.94
C GLY A 756 -6.16 18.89 18.52
N THR A 757 -6.34 17.87 19.36
CA THR A 757 -7.21 16.71 19.09
C THR A 757 -8.64 17.14 18.73
N PHE A 758 -9.16 18.15 19.42
CA PHE A 758 -10.47 18.73 19.13
C PHE A 758 -10.54 19.43 17.77
N GLU A 759 -9.47 20.11 17.33
CA GLU A 759 -9.45 20.79 16.02
C GLU A 759 -9.53 19.79 14.86
N VAL A 760 -8.79 18.68 14.97
CA VAL A 760 -8.87 17.56 14.02
C VAL A 760 -10.28 16.97 14.00
N GLU A 761 -10.88 16.75 15.19
CA GLU A 761 -12.28 16.30 15.30
C GLU A 761 -13.24 17.25 14.59
N MET A 762 -13.06 18.57 14.72
CA MET A 762 -13.92 19.56 14.08
C MET A 762 -13.73 19.60 12.55
N ARG A 763 -12.54 19.30 12.02
CA ARG A 763 -12.35 19.14 10.56
C ARG A 763 -12.99 17.87 10.02
N ASP A 764 -12.85 16.74 10.73
CA ASP A 764 -13.52 15.50 10.37
C ASP A 764 -15.05 15.68 10.41
N LEU A 765 -15.56 16.36 11.45
CA LEU A 765 -16.96 16.73 11.56
C LEU A 765 -17.40 17.68 10.44
N SER A 766 -16.60 18.68 10.07
CA SER A 766 -16.89 19.55 8.94
C SER A 766 -17.08 18.76 7.65
N THR A 767 -16.25 17.76 7.40
CA THR A 767 -16.39 16.86 6.25
C THR A 767 -17.67 16.02 6.33
N ILE A 768 -17.97 15.48 7.52
CA ILE A 768 -19.24 14.76 7.80
C ILE A 768 -20.43 15.64 7.43
N LEU A 769 -20.49 16.87 7.94
CA LEU A 769 -21.64 17.77 7.73
C LEU A 769 -21.76 18.25 6.27
N LYS A 770 -20.64 18.43 5.56
CA LYS A 770 -20.62 18.84 4.15
C LYS A 770 -21.11 17.74 3.20
N LEU A 771 -20.79 16.48 3.50
CA LEU A 771 -21.09 15.32 2.64
C LEU A 771 -22.29 14.49 3.11
N ALA A 772 -22.90 14.84 4.24
CA ALA A 772 -24.11 14.17 4.74
C ALA A 772 -25.29 14.36 3.78
N ASN A 773 -25.78 13.24 3.24
CA ASN A 773 -26.99 13.16 2.42
C ASN A 773 -27.58 11.74 2.51
N TYR A 774 -28.68 11.49 1.82
CA TYR A 774 -29.40 10.21 1.83
C TYR A 774 -28.56 9.02 1.32
N ASN A 775 -27.47 9.26 0.57
CA ASN A 775 -26.56 8.24 0.06
C ASN A 775 -25.25 8.14 0.87
N SER A 776 -25.18 8.76 2.04
CA SER A 776 -24.00 8.72 2.90
C SER A 776 -24.18 7.74 4.07
N LEU A 777 -23.12 7.03 4.42
CA LEU A 777 -22.97 6.24 5.64
C LEU A 777 -21.90 6.87 6.53
N ILE A 778 -22.29 7.27 7.74
CA ILE A 778 -21.38 7.87 8.73
C ILE A 778 -21.15 6.91 9.88
N LEU A 779 -19.89 6.65 10.20
CA LEU A 779 -19.47 5.81 11.32
C LEU A 779 -18.58 6.64 12.25
N GLY A 780 -19.17 7.16 13.31
CA GLY A 780 -18.49 8.01 14.29
C GLY A 780 -18.33 7.32 15.64
N ASP A 781 -17.15 7.45 16.23
CA ASP A 781 -16.78 6.92 17.54
C ASP A 781 -16.37 8.09 18.44
N GLU A 782 -17.19 8.37 19.45
CA GLU A 782 -16.93 9.40 20.47
C GLU A 782 -16.57 10.78 19.86
N ILE A 783 -17.42 11.27 18.94
CA ILE A 783 -17.28 12.62 18.40
C ILE A 783 -17.32 13.65 19.55
N CYS A 784 -16.43 14.64 19.51
CA CYS A 784 -16.27 15.68 20.55
C CYS A 784 -15.74 15.15 21.89
N HIS A 785 -14.94 14.09 21.88
CA HIS A 785 -14.25 13.61 23.09
C HIS A 785 -13.26 14.66 23.65
N GLY A 786 -12.66 15.48 22.78
CA GLY A 786 -11.61 16.43 23.16
C GLY A 786 -12.05 17.72 23.85
N THR A 787 -13.33 17.88 24.21
CA THR A 787 -13.92 19.11 24.79
C THR A 787 -14.75 18.79 26.04
N GLU A 788 -15.14 19.82 26.79
CA GLU A 788 -16.03 19.71 27.95
C GLU A 788 -17.41 19.14 27.60
N VAL A 789 -18.00 18.42 28.56
CA VAL A 789 -19.24 17.65 28.39
C VAL A 789 -20.40 18.48 27.84
N SER A 790 -20.56 19.74 28.28
CA SER A 790 -21.63 20.63 27.83
C SER A 790 -21.53 20.94 26.35
N SER A 791 -20.34 21.36 25.88
CA SER A 791 -20.11 21.70 24.48
C SER A 791 -20.12 20.46 23.60
N GLY A 792 -19.48 19.37 24.04
CA GLY A 792 -19.51 18.09 23.33
C GLY A 792 -20.93 17.55 23.14
N THR A 793 -21.77 17.63 24.19
CA THR A 793 -23.18 17.20 24.12
C THR A 793 -23.98 18.08 23.15
N ALA A 794 -23.81 19.40 23.21
CA ALA A 794 -24.49 20.33 22.31
C ALA A 794 -24.10 20.12 20.84
N ILE A 795 -22.81 19.97 20.55
CA ILE A 795 -22.31 19.73 19.19
C ILE A 795 -22.80 18.37 18.66
N LEU A 796 -22.77 17.32 19.49
CA LEU A 796 -23.27 16.00 19.10
C LEU A 796 -24.78 16.02 18.82
N ALA A 797 -25.57 16.68 19.66
CA ALA A 797 -27.02 16.82 19.45
C ALA A 797 -27.32 17.55 18.13
N ALA A 798 -26.68 18.70 17.88
CA ALA A 798 -26.82 19.44 16.63
C ALA A 798 -26.35 18.64 15.41
N THR A 799 -25.31 17.82 15.57
CA THR A 799 -24.84 16.90 14.52
C THR A 799 -25.91 15.88 14.20
N ILE A 800 -26.49 15.21 15.20
CA ILE A 800 -27.53 14.20 15.01
C ILE A 800 -28.76 14.80 14.32
N GLU A 801 -29.18 16.00 14.74
CA GLU A 801 -30.28 16.73 14.11
C GLU A 801 -30.00 16.97 12.61
N ARG A 802 -28.81 17.48 12.29
CA ARG A 802 -28.38 17.74 10.91
C ARG A 802 -28.35 16.46 10.06
N LEU A 803 -27.81 15.37 10.59
CA LEU A 803 -27.75 14.07 9.87
C LEU A 803 -29.13 13.47 9.64
N THR A 804 -30.03 13.61 10.62
CA THR A 804 -31.41 13.13 10.52
C THR A 804 -32.18 13.94 9.47
N ALA A 805 -32.06 15.27 9.48
CA ALA A 805 -32.65 16.15 8.47
C ALA A 805 -32.13 15.86 7.05
N ALA A 806 -30.85 15.50 6.92
CA ALA A 806 -30.24 15.09 5.66
C ALA A 806 -30.57 13.63 5.24
N GLN A 807 -31.41 12.93 6.00
CA GLN A 807 -31.79 11.52 5.80
C GLN A 807 -30.58 10.59 5.70
N THR A 808 -29.48 10.91 6.37
CA THR A 808 -28.23 10.15 6.28
C THR A 808 -28.30 8.86 7.08
N SER A 809 -27.64 7.80 6.62
CA SER A 809 -27.42 6.60 7.45
C SER A 809 -26.24 6.86 8.38
N PHE A 810 -26.43 6.72 9.69
CA PHE A 810 -25.34 6.96 10.64
C PHE A 810 -25.38 6.02 11.83
N ILE A 811 -24.19 5.71 12.34
CA ILE A 811 -23.98 5.15 13.67
C ILE A 811 -22.99 6.05 14.38
N LEU A 812 -23.43 6.68 15.46
CA LEU A 812 -22.57 7.47 16.33
C LEU A 812 -22.44 6.76 17.67
N SER A 813 -21.21 6.46 18.07
CA SER A 813 -20.89 5.98 19.41
C SER A 813 -20.69 7.17 20.34
N THR A 814 -21.17 7.08 21.58
CA THR A 814 -20.98 8.14 22.57
C THR A 814 -21.00 7.63 24.00
N HIS A 815 -20.28 8.33 24.87
CA HIS A 815 -20.38 8.20 26.32
C HIS A 815 -21.22 9.32 26.95
N LEU A 816 -21.69 10.29 26.14
CA LEU A 816 -22.45 11.45 26.59
C LEU A 816 -23.94 11.10 26.75
N HIS A 817 -24.29 10.44 27.85
CA HIS A 817 -25.67 10.01 28.13
C HIS A 817 -26.70 11.16 28.14
N GLN A 818 -26.27 12.40 28.42
CA GLN A 818 -27.13 13.59 28.38
C GLN A 818 -27.73 13.85 26.99
N VAL A 819 -27.07 13.41 25.91
CA VAL A 819 -27.58 13.58 24.55
C VAL A 819 -28.88 12.79 24.32
N PHE A 820 -29.12 11.73 25.09
CA PHE A 820 -30.32 10.89 24.96
C PHE A 820 -31.62 11.69 25.14
N SER A 821 -31.64 12.67 26.06
CA SER A 821 -32.81 13.52 26.29
C SER A 821 -32.96 14.67 25.28
N LEU A 822 -31.95 14.91 24.44
CA LEU A 822 -31.92 16.03 23.49
C LEU A 822 -32.23 15.61 22.05
N VAL A 823 -32.25 14.31 21.76
CA VAL A 823 -32.38 13.75 20.42
C VAL A 823 -33.79 13.23 20.20
N ASP A 824 -34.31 13.43 18.98
CA ASP A 824 -35.64 12.96 18.57
C ASP A 824 -35.78 11.42 18.63
N SER A 825 -36.99 10.96 18.91
CA SER A 825 -37.48 9.57 18.84
C SER A 825 -37.20 8.85 17.51
N LEU A 826 -36.87 9.61 16.45
CA LEU A 826 -36.46 9.08 15.15
C LEU A 826 -35.06 8.44 15.16
N VAL A 827 -34.26 8.58 16.22
CA VAL A 827 -32.94 7.92 16.34
C VAL A 827 -33.04 6.68 17.23
N ARG A 828 -32.56 5.53 16.75
CA ARG A 828 -32.57 4.29 17.55
C ARG A 828 -31.40 4.30 18.53
N CYS A 829 -31.68 4.19 19.82
CA CYS A 829 -30.66 4.13 20.85
C CYS A 829 -30.38 2.68 21.25
N TYR A 830 -29.10 2.29 21.27
CA TYR A 830 -28.64 0.97 21.67
C TYR A 830 -27.42 1.07 22.59
N HIS A 831 -27.11 -0.02 23.28
CA HIS A 831 -25.87 -0.19 24.00
C HIS A 831 -25.27 -1.58 23.83
N LEU A 832 -23.97 -1.70 24.04
CA LEU A 832 -23.29 -3.00 24.16
C LEU A 832 -23.34 -3.45 25.62
N SER A 833 -23.92 -4.62 25.89
CA SER A 833 -24.17 -5.07 27.26
C SER A 833 -22.91 -5.51 27.99
N VAL A 834 -22.86 -5.12 29.26
CA VAL A 834 -21.87 -5.55 30.25
C VAL A 834 -22.64 -6.03 31.46
N ILE A 835 -22.28 -7.21 31.97
CA ILE A 835 -22.90 -7.80 33.15
C ILE A 835 -21.87 -7.79 34.27
N GLN A 836 -22.31 -7.46 35.47
CA GLN A 836 -21.55 -7.65 36.69
C GLN A 836 -22.05 -8.92 37.39
N GLN A 837 -21.16 -9.87 37.64
CA GLN A 837 -21.43 -11.05 38.47
C GLN A 837 -20.64 -10.98 39.77
N GLU A 838 -21.26 -11.37 40.89
CA GLU A 838 -20.68 -11.25 42.23
C GLU A 838 -19.36 -12.02 42.39
N ASP A 839 -19.23 -13.18 41.72
CA ASP A 839 -18.07 -14.07 41.85
C ASP A 839 -17.05 -13.98 40.70
N LEU A 840 -17.48 -13.54 39.50
CA LEU A 840 -16.69 -13.56 38.26
C LEU A 840 -16.27 -12.17 37.77
N GLY A 841 -16.74 -11.10 38.42
CA GLY A 841 -16.42 -9.72 38.07
C GLY A 841 -17.23 -9.19 36.88
N LEU A 842 -16.62 -8.29 36.09
CA LEU A 842 -17.24 -7.67 34.92
C LEU A 842 -17.08 -8.53 33.67
N ILE A 843 -18.21 -8.91 33.07
CA ILE A 843 -18.28 -9.71 31.84
C ILE A 843 -18.77 -8.82 30.70
N TYR A 844 -17.92 -8.64 29.69
CA TYR A 844 -18.27 -7.95 28.45
C TYR A 844 -19.00 -8.92 27.52
N GLU A 845 -20.34 -8.98 27.59
CA GLU A 845 -21.13 -9.79 26.66
C GLU A 845 -21.02 -9.31 25.21
N ARG A 846 -20.80 -7.99 25.01
CA ARG A 846 -20.71 -7.32 23.70
C ARG A 846 -21.95 -7.51 22.81
N LYS A 847 -23.11 -7.88 23.40
CA LYS A 847 -24.39 -8.00 22.70
C LYS A 847 -25.06 -6.63 22.58
N LEU A 848 -25.63 -6.34 21.41
CA LEU A 848 -26.36 -5.11 21.15
C LEU A 848 -27.76 -5.19 21.79
N LYS A 849 -28.06 -4.32 22.75
CA LYS A 849 -29.35 -4.24 23.46
C LYS A 849 -29.99 -2.84 23.30
N PRO A 850 -31.32 -2.73 23.22
CA PRO A 850 -31.99 -1.44 23.03
C PRO A 850 -31.83 -0.53 24.26
N GLY A 851 -31.96 0.78 24.03
CA GLY A 851 -31.83 1.84 25.03
C GLY A 851 -30.37 2.24 25.31
N PRO A 852 -30.16 3.33 26.07
CA PRO A 852 -28.82 3.86 26.34
C PRO A 852 -28.01 3.02 27.31
N GLY A 853 -28.61 2.00 27.92
CA GLY A 853 -27.96 1.22 28.99
C GLY A 853 -27.71 2.05 30.25
N PRO A 854 -27.01 1.48 31.24
CA PRO A 854 -26.69 2.18 32.48
C PRO A 854 -25.69 3.32 32.23
N SER A 855 -26.02 4.52 32.71
CA SER A 855 -25.20 5.73 32.52
C SER A 855 -23.97 5.83 33.43
N GLN A 856 -23.79 4.88 34.35
CA GLN A 856 -22.75 4.91 35.37
C GLN A 856 -22.10 3.52 35.50
N TYR A 857 -20.95 3.35 34.84
CA TYR A 857 -20.19 2.08 34.87
C TYR A 857 -18.66 2.28 34.96
N GLY A 858 -18.15 3.49 34.73
CA GLY A 858 -16.70 3.72 34.64
C GLY A 858 -15.96 3.46 35.94
N ILE A 859 -16.57 3.79 37.08
CA ILE A 859 -15.98 3.54 38.40
C ILE A 859 -16.08 2.06 38.77
N GLU A 860 -17.14 1.36 38.35
CA GLU A 860 -17.31 -0.08 38.51
C GLU A 860 -16.20 -0.83 37.76
N ILE A 861 -15.91 -0.45 36.52
CA ILE A 861 -14.76 -0.97 35.74
C ILE A 861 -13.45 -0.66 36.44
N MET A 862 -13.26 0.59 36.88
CA MET A 862 -12.07 0.99 37.62
C MET A 862 -11.90 0.16 38.89
N GLY A 863 -12.96 -0.15 39.63
CA GLY A 863 -12.90 -0.95 40.86
C GLY A 863 -12.40 -2.38 40.63
N HIS A 864 -12.67 -2.95 39.44
CA HIS A 864 -12.18 -4.28 39.07
C HIS A 864 -10.71 -4.25 38.60
N ILE A 865 -10.29 -3.18 37.91
CA ILE A 865 -8.91 -3.02 37.43
C ILE A 865 -7.98 -2.60 38.57
N ILE A 866 -8.39 -1.59 39.33
CA ILE A 866 -7.66 -1.01 40.45
C ILE A 866 -8.18 -1.69 41.73
N ASN A 867 -7.51 -2.77 42.13
CA ASN A 867 -7.83 -3.56 43.32
C ASN A 867 -7.52 -2.83 44.66
N ASN A 868 -8.05 -1.62 44.84
CA ASN A 868 -7.87 -0.78 46.02
C ASN A 868 -9.24 -0.29 46.53
N LYS A 869 -9.78 -1.01 47.52
CA LYS A 869 -11.10 -0.71 48.12
C LYS A 869 -11.21 0.72 48.68
N LYS A 870 -10.13 1.28 49.24
CA LYS A 870 -10.15 2.65 49.79
C LYS A 870 -10.29 3.67 48.67
N PHE A 871 -9.54 3.51 47.59
CA PHE A 871 -9.62 4.38 46.41
C PHE A 871 -10.99 4.26 45.72
N TYR A 872 -11.48 3.04 45.53
CA TYR A 872 -12.81 2.77 44.97
C TYR A 872 -13.93 3.46 45.76
N ASN A 873 -13.95 3.30 47.09
CA ASN A 873 -14.92 3.97 47.95
C ASN A 873 -14.81 5.50 47.92
N SER A 874 -13.59 6.03 47.77
CA SER A 874 -13.35 7.46 47.60
C SER A 874 -13.95 7.96 46.27
N ALA A 875 -13.71 7.24 45.17
CA ALA A 875 -14.27 7.58 43.85
C ALA A 875 -15.81 7.53 43.85
N LEU A 876 -16.41 6.52 44.50
CA LEU A 876 -17.86 6.43 44.74
C LEU A 876 -18.40 7.65 45.51
N LYS A 877 -17.68 8.07 46.57
CA LYS A 877 -18.05 9.27 47.34
C LYS A 877 -18.06 10.51 46.45
N TYR A 878 -17.02 10.74 45.64
CA TYR A 878 -16.97 11.91 44.76
C TYR A 878 -18.04 11.88 43.68
N ARG A 879 -18.36 10.72 43.09
CA ARG A 879 -19.47 10.58 42.13
C ARG A 879 -20.80 11.04 42.72
N LYS A 880 -21.08 10.65 43.97
CA LYS A 880 -22.30 11.08 44.69
C LYS A 880 -22.33 12.59 44.92
N LEU A 881 -21.18 13.23 45.15
CA LEU A 881 -21.09 14.68 45.31
C LEU A 881 -21.29 15.43 43.98
N ILE A 882 -20.79 14.89 42.87
CA ILE A 882 -20.93 15.50 41.53
C ILE A 882 -22.39 15.42 41.05
N ASN A 883 -23.05 14.28 41.25
CA ASN A 883 -24.45 14.08 40.84
C ASN A 883 -25.48 14.64 41.83
N TRP A 884 -25.03 15.44 42.81
CA TRP A 884 -25.92 16.02 43.80
C TRP A 884 -26.60 17.27 43.23
N GLU A 885 -27.91 17.19 42.97
CA GLU A 885 -28.74 18.34 42.64
C GLU A 885 -29.47 18.86 43.90
N PRO A 886 -29.60 20.19 44.09
CA PRO A 886 -30.46 20.75 45.12
C PRO A 886 -31.92 20.42 44.79
N PRO A 887 -32.77 20.09 45.78
CA PRO A 887 -34.14 19.65 45.51
C PRO A 887 -34.94 20.72 44.75
N SER A 888 -35.38 20.38 43.54
CA SER A 888 -36.47 21.08 42.86
C SER A 888 -37.76 20.86 43.69
N ARG A 889 -38.52 21.93 43.91
CA ARG A 889 -39.80 21.88 44.62
C ARG A 889 -40.85 21.20 43.74
N SER A 890 -40.80 19.87 43.64
CA SER A 890 -41.93 18.96 43.39
C SER A 890 -41.36 17.66 42.87
N GLU A 891 -41.15 16.71 43.78
CA GLU A 891 -41.54 15.30 43.63
C GLU A 891 -40.92 14.51 44.78
N SER A 892 -41.79 13.91 45.59
CA SER A 892 -41.41 13.02 46.68
C SER A 892 -40.89 11.70 46.10
N SER A 893 -39.59 11.66 45.81
CA SER A 893 -38.89 10.40 45.62
C SER A 893 -38.33 9.93 46.97
N SER A 894 -38.83 8.78 47.41
CA SER A 894 -38.44 8.04 48.59
C SER A 894 -37.06 7.40 48.40
N LEU A 895 -36.01 8.22 48.51
CA LEU A 895 -34.62 7.78 48.58
C LEU A 895 -33.93 8.46 49.78
N THR A 896 -33.24 7.66 50.58
CA THR A 896 -32.46 8.02 51.78
C THR A 896 -31.76 9.38 51.65
N VAL A 897 -32.18 10.33 52.49
CA VAL A 897 -31.69 11.72 52.49
C VAL A 897 -30.28 11.78 53.07
N PHE A 898 -29.24 11.51 52.27
CA PHE A 898 -27.85 11.72 52.69
C PHE A 898 -27.55 13.22 52.75
N ARG A 899 -27.71 13.83 53.94
CA ARG A 899 -27.39 15.25 54.16
C ARG A 899 -26.59 15.46 55.44
N PRO A 900 -25.69 16.45 55.50
CA PRO A 900 -25.03 16.81 56.73
C PRO A 900 -26.04 17.31 57.77
N SER A 901 -25.78 16.99 59.03
CA SER A 901 -26.57 17.49 60.16
C SER A 901 -26.47 19.02 60.25
N LYS A 902 -27.61 19.67 60.51
CA LYS A 902 -27.66 21.11 60.84
C LYS A 902 -26.87 21.45 62.11
N TYR A 903 -26.60 20.47 62.96
CA TYR A 903 -25.87 20.66 64.21
C TYR A 903 -24.35 20.51 64.02
N ASN A 904 -23.91 19.61 63.13
CA ASN A 904 -22.49 19.38 62.84
C ASN A 904 -22.30 18.78 61.44
N ALA A 905 -21.61 19.51 60.55
CA ALA A 905 -21.40 19.08 59.16
C ALA A 905 -20.61 17.76 59.01
N GLN A 906 -19.94 17.28 60.05
CA GLN A 906 -19.22 16.00 60.06
C GLN A 906 -20.09 14.80 60.48
N VAL A 907 -21.36 15.02 60.81
CA VAL A 907 -22.34 13.98 61.15
C VAL A 907 -23.41 13.98 60.07
N PHE A 908 -23.59 12.86 59.37
CA PHE A 908 -24.53 12.75 58.27
C PHE A 908 -25.80 12.06 58.74
N ILE A 909 -26.93 12.48 58.17
CA ILE A 909 -28.21 11.78 58.28
C ILE A 909 -28.19 10.77 57.14
N ASP A 910 -27.93 9.50 57.42
CA ASP A 910 -27.80 8.44 56.40
C ASP A 910 -28.62 7.20 56.76
N SER A 911 -28.21 6.47 57.78
CA SER A 911 -28.85 5.27 58.31
C SER A 911 -28.96 5.37 59.82
N CYS A 912 -30.00 4.78 60.38
CA CYS A 912 -30.26 4.77 61.80
C CYS A 912 -29.22 3.90 62.49
N GLU A 913 -28.47 4.48 63.42
CA GLU A 913 -27.41 3.78 64.17
C GLU A 913 -27.93 2.72 65.16
N ILE A 914 -29.26 2.57 65.26
CA ILE A 914 -29.94 1.61 66.12
C ILE A 914 -30.41 0.41 65.29
N CYS A 915 -31.20 0.64 64.24
CA CYS A 915 -31.86 -0.43 63.46
C CYS A 915 -31.41 -0.54 61.99
N GLY A 916 -30.56 0.37 61.49
CA GLY A 916 -30.07 0.39 60.11
C GLY A 916 -31.03 0.97 59.07
N ALA A 917 -32.29 1.26 59.43
CA ALA A 917 -33.27 1.90 58.53
C ALA A 917 -32.87 3.35 58.17
N PRO A 918 -33.40 3.96 57.09
CA PRO A 918 -33.09 5.35 56.72
C PRO A 918 -33.23 6.34 57.89
N ALA A 919 -32.17 7.10 58.19
CA ALA A 919 -32.26 8.13 59.22
C ALA A 919 -33.02 9.36 58.66
N GLU A 920 -33.90 9.94 59.48
CA GLU A 920 -34.66 11.15 59.11
C GLU A 920 -34.21 12.37 59.92
N ALA A 921 -33.68 12.13 61.13
CA ALA A 921 -33.27 13.16 62.08
C ALA A 921 -31.99 12.79 62.84
N ILE A 922 -31.43 13.78 63.53
CA ILE A 922 -30.33 13.60 64.48
C ILE A 922 -30.87 13.76 65.89
N HIS A 923 -30.64 12.76 66.73
CA HIS A 923 -30.91 12.81 68.16
C HIS A 923 -29.69 13.30 68.95
N HIS A 924 -29.90 14.12 69.97
CA HIS A 924 -28.87 14.50 70.94
C HIS A 924 -28.90 13.52 72.12
N ILE A 925 -27.81 12.78 72.34
CA ILE A 925 -27.72 11.77 73.42
C ILE A 925 -27.96 12.41 74.79
N GLN A 926 -27.38 13.60 75.01
CA GLN A 926 -27.63 14.42 76.19
C GLN A 926 -28.49 15.64 75.82
N PRO A 927 -29.64 15.84 76.49
CA PRO A 927 -30.57 16.93 76.18
C PRO A 927 -30.00 18.31 76.52
N LYS A 928 -30.55 19.36 75.89
CA LYS A 928 -30.22 20.76 76.14
C LYS A 928 -30.65 21.18 77.56
N LYS A 929 -29.79 21.01 78.56
CA LYS A 929 -29.88 21.76 79.84
C LYS A 929 -28.58 22.53 80.09
N LEU A 930 -28.73 23.86 80.11
CA LEU A 930 -27.75 24.93 80.41
C LEU A 930 -26.51 25.01 79.48
N ARG A 931 -26.14 26.26 79.12
CA ARG A 931 -25.14 26.66 78.11
C ARG A 931 -23.82 25.87 78.17
N ASN A 932 -23.76 24.74 77.46
CA ASN A 932 -22.57 23.90 77.39
C ASN A 932 -21.99 23.94 75.96
N ARG A 933 -20.72 24.40 75.79
CA ARG A 933 -20.03 24.58 74.50
C ARG A 933 -19.79 23.28 73.69
N LYS A 934 -20.31 22.12 74.14
CA LYS A 934 -20.03 20.78 73.59
C LYS A 934 -21.26 20.08 72.98
N LEU A 935 -22.43 20.73 72.95
CA LEU A 935 -23.71 20.11 72.57
C LEU A 935 -23.72 19.50 71.15
N ASN A 936 -23.12 20.19 70.18
CA ASN A 936 -23.13 19.81 68.77
C ASN A 936 -21.88 19.01 68.35
N ARG A 937 -21.15 18.41 69.29
CA ARG A 937 -20.02 17.54 68.95
C ARG A 937 -20.53 16.21 68.42
N ARG A 938 -19.76 15.61 67.49
CA ARG A 938 -20.04 14.27 66.93
C ARG A 938 -20.28 13.18 67.98
N SER A 939 -19.70 13.30 69.17
CA SER A 939 -19.88 12.35 70.27
C SER A 939 -21.26 12.42 70.95
N ASN A 940 -22.07 13.46 70.67
CA ASN A 940 -23.38 13.66 71.28
C ASN A 940 -24.53 13.60 70.26
N LEU A 941 -24.23 13.30 68.99
CA LEU A 941 -25.19 13.29 67.90
C LEU A 941 -25.32 11.88 67.35
N VAL A 942 -26.56 11.45 67.11
CA VAL A 942 -26.87 10.11 66.59
C VAL A 942 -27.93 10.20 65.49
N PRO A 943 -27.64 9.75 64.26
CA PRO A 943 -28.65 9.59 63.22
C PRO A 943 -29.64 8.48 63.57
N VAL A 944 -30.93 8.79 63.53
CA VAL A 944 -32.00 7.84 63.82
C VAL A 944 -33.19 8.01 62.87
N CYS A 945 -33.89 6.90 62.61
CA CYS A 945 -35.17 6.91 61.90
C CYS A 945 -36.29 7.39 62.84
N SER A 946 -37.45 7.74 62.28
CA SER A 946 -38.57 8.28 63.06
C SER A 946 -39.10 7.33 64.15
N SER A 947 -39.13 6.02 63.90
CA SER A 947 -39.55 5.03 64.90
C SER A 947 -38.59 4.93 66.09
N CYS A 948 -37.29 4.74 65.83
CA CYS A 948 -36.29 4.71 66.90
C CYS A 948 -36.18 6.06 67.62
N HIS A 949 -36.36 7.18 66.93
CA HIS A 949 -36.39 8.51 67.56
C HIS A 949 -37.56 8.63 68.57
N LEU A 950 -38.75 8.15 68.20
CA LEU A 950 -39.91 8.08 69.08
C LEU A 950 -39.67 7.15 70.28
N ASP A 951 -39.08 5.98 70.07
CA ASP A 951 -38.78 5.03 71.16
C ASP A 951 -37.76 5.58 72.16
N ILE A 952 -36.80 6.39 71.71
CA ILE A 952 -35.89 7.12 72.59
C ILE A 952 -36.67 8.15 73.42
N HIS A 953 -37.56 8.93 72.79
CA HIS A 953 -38.37 9.93 73.51
C HIS A 953 -39.40 9.30 74.47
N LYS A 954 -39.86 8.09 74.19
CA LYS A 954 -40.74 7.29 75.06
C LYS A 954 -39.98 6.50 76.14
N ASN A 955 -38.67 6.71 76.30
CA ASN A 955 -37.79 5.97 77.22
C ASN A 955 -37.79 4.44 77.03
N LYS A 956 -38.16 3.95 75.84
CA LYS A 956 -38.04 2.52 75.51
C LYS A 956 -36.63 2.15 75.09
N ILE A 957 -35.86 3.11 74.59
CA ILE A 957 -34.45 2.95 74.21
C ILE A 957 -33.60 3.97 74.97
N SER A 958 -32.56 3.51 75.66
CA SER A 958 -31.55 4.37 76.28
C SER A 958 -30.23 4.30 75.52
N ILE A 959 -29.74 5.46 75.08
CA ILE A 959 -28.45 5.58 74.39
C ILE A 959 -27.35 5.83 75.43
N LEU A 960 -26.42 4.87 75.55
CA LEU A 960 -25.29 4.93 76.49
C LEU A 960 -24.08 5.71 75.95
N GLY A 961 -24.06 5.98 74.65
CA GLY A 961 -23.02 6.78 73.99
C GLY A 961 -22.11 5.99 73.05
N TRP A 962 -21.16 6.69 72.43
CA TRP A 962 -20.20 6.12 71.49
C TRP A 962 -19.00 5.51 72.22
N LYS A 963 -18.70 4.23 71.98
CA LYS A 963 -17.49 3.56 72.52
C LYS A 963 -16.51 3.21 71.39
N ARG A 964 -15.21 3.23 71.70
CA ARG A 964 -14.13 2.92 70.75
C ARG A 964 -13.83 1.43 70.76
N THR A 965 -13.82 0.79 69.59
CA THR A 965 -13.35 -0.59 69.37
C THR A 965 -12.06 -0.56 68.53
N PRO A 966 -11.28 -1.67 68.44
CA PRO A 966 -10.01 -1.71 67.70
C PRO A 966 -10.09 -1.35 66.21
N GLY A 967 -11.27 -1.25 65.61
CA GLY A 967 -11.45 -0.88 64.20
C GLY A 967 -12.38 0.31 63.91
N HIS A 968 -13.28 0.71 64.81
CA HIS A 968 -14.22 1.82 64.60
C HIS A 968 -14.84 2.32 65.92
N LYS A 969 -15.70 3.35 65.87
CA LYS A 969 -16.57 3.72 67.00
C LYS A 969 -17.94 3.11 66.76
N LYS A 970 -18.51 2.46 67.78
CA LYS A 970 -19.85 1.87 67.72
C LYS A 970 -20.76 2.55 68.75
N LEU A 971 -22.02 2.81 68.40
CA LEU A 971 -23.02 3.32 69.33
C LEU A 971 -23.48 2.19 70.26
N TYR A 972 -23.45 2.44 71.57
CA TYR A 972 -24.02 1.53 72.56
C TYR A 972 -25.37 2.07 73.03
N TRP A 973 -26.38 1.20 73.04
CA TRP A 973 -27.74 1.50 73.44
C TRP A 973 -28.42 0.22 73.95
N VAL A 974 -29.51 0.35 74.71
CA VAL A 974 -30.27 -0.76 75.30
C VAL A 974 -31.78 -0.51 75.21
N TYR A 975 -32.59 -1.56 75.10
CA TYR A 975 -34.03 -1.50 75.32
C TYR A 975 -34.34 -1.53 76.82
N ILE A 976 -35.23 -0.65 77.28
CA ILE A 976 -35.79 -0.65 78.62
C ILE A 976 -37.13 -1.39 78.54
N ASN A 977 -37.19 -2.61 79.07
CA ASN A 977 -38.45 -3.36 79.15
C ASN A 977 -39.28 -2.85 80.34
N GLU A 978 -40.51 -2.39 80.09
CA GLU A 978 -41.56 -2.37 81.11
C GLU A 978 -42.09 -3.81 81.26
N SER A 979 -41.68 -4.51 82.32
CA SER A 979 -42.37 -5.71 82.77
C SER A 979 -43.60 -5.28 83.57
N SER A 980 -44.78 -5.56 83.03
CA SER A 980 -46.06 -5.54 83.74
C SER A 980 -46.08 -6.63 84.81
N ASP A 981 -46.16 -6.21 86.08
CA ASP A 981 -46.72 -7.01 87.16
C ASP A 981 -48.23 -6.84 87.15
N SER A 982 -48.95 -7.86 86.69
CA SER A 982 -50.27 -8.19 87.22
C SER A 982 -50.53 -9.67 86.98
N GLY A 983 -50.20 -10.48 87.98
CA GLY A 983 -50.73 -11.83 88.09
C GLY A 983 -52.23 -11.82 88.39
N THR A 984 -52.80 -13.01 88.19
CA THR A 984 -54.13 -13.52 88.59
C THR A 984 -55.34 -13.24 87.68
N GLU A 985 -55.82 -14.39 87.18
CA GLU A 985 -57.10 -14.79 86.53
C GLU A 985 -57.43 -14.33 85.10
#